data_AF-A0A969KM32-F1
#
_entry.id   AF-A0A969KM32-F1
#
_cell.length_a   1.000
_cell.length_b   1.000
_cell.length_c   1.000
_cell.angle_alpha   90.00
_cell.angle_beta   90.00
_cell.angle_gamma   90.00
#
_symmetry.space_group_name_H-M   'P 1'
#
loop_
_entity.id
_entity.type
_entity.pdbx_description
1 polymer ?
#
loop_
_entity_poly.entity_id
_entity_poly.type
_entity_poly.pdbx_seq_one_letter_code
_entity_poly.pdbx_strand_id
1 'polypeptide(L)'
;MYDIVAELSPRLKYLRRQAERARERTQIADDLRNLLRIWYGYRWHKTLGQLADHHTAEERLRRRVAERQKSLTALGEKIEALRIRQVALRGQLGDLHRESSLLHRDAEGVGRELAVGRERQRQTGERLEEIHRELVPLRLQHDTLHERLASLASGLREAETHYLAARNEADATQAEADSRQQARARLQRTLEQARQELTTLSSQEADVRSRLEQLHERRDLLTTEQTGFEEARKSAVAEATGVETEERNAAASVAAHEAAIAETQNELGALRGQVDELRAQLAEAERERQNVERAGDRLQTRHDLLQRLRDEGAGYASGVRSVLQAARKQNGLNGLIGTVASQLHVPAHLDKAIETALGGAYQNVIAASWASSSAAIEFLKREGHGRATFLPLDRLNVLPPIDAPSLPGILGNAVDLVSFDAGVAEAINLLLNRVWVADDLPAARRALDELRHGARPTVVTLDGEIVRPGGSVTGGSDRSRQDDSVLVRERELRELPAQLAEAEARTAAAVTRCRELARELEGLAVDVQSRMEQLADLNRQADRSRQELGDMRRRLDRAQQAARWQGERLAQTRTELSELERVEAELVDTSNRLANARATADEALSRSEREVEETGLGELLNRLADLRAPRLRRRGICAASAICLPTPSRRWRKPTVKHAPRRNASPN
;
A
#
# COMPACT_ATOMS: atom_id res chain seq x y z
N MET A 1 175.47 -0.81 -9.45
CA MET A 1 176.47 -1.70 -8.84
C MET A 1 175.72 -2.98 -8.50
N TYR A 2 175.74 -3.91 -9.44
CA TYR A 2 176.66 -5.06 -9.44
C TYR A 2 176.09 -6.15 -8.52
N ASP A 3 175.33 -7.05 -9.12
CA ASP A 3 175.25 -8.51 -8.86
C ASP A 3 173.89 -9.00 -9.34
N ILE A 4 173.73 -10.01 -10.19
CA ILE A 4 174.54 -11.19 -10.44
C ILE A 4 174.58 -11.45 -11.96
N VAL A 5 175.71 -11.08 -12.57
CA VAL A 5 176.23 -11.66 -13.82
C VAL A 5 177.13 -12.88 -13.50
N ALA A 6 177.40 -13.15 -12.22
CA ALA A 6 178.46 -14.06 -11.79
C ALA A 6 178.10 -15.57 -11.79
N GLU A 7 176.83 -15.99 -11.86
CA GLU A 7 176.52 -17.41 -11.64
C GLU A 7 176.25 -18.24 -12.91
N LEU A 8 176.59 -17.69 -14.09
CA LEU A 8 176.50 -18.40 -15.37
C LEU A 8 177.54 -19.52 -15.61
N SER A 9 178.64 -19.65 -14.86
CA SER A 9 179.80 -20.46 -15.32
C SER A 9 179.91 -21.93 -14.86
N PRO A 10 179.71 -22.30 -13.57
CA PRO A 10 180.31 -23.55 -13.09
C PRO A 10 179.76 -24.87 -13.63
N ARG A 11 178.49 -25.00 -14.01
CA ARG A 11 177.94 -26.36 -14.21
C ARG A 11 177.76 -26.82 -15.65
N LEU A 12 178.35 -26.07 -16.57
CA LEU A 12 178.59 -26.44 -17.97
C LEU A 12 179.43 -27.71 -18.18
N LYS A 13 180.21 -28.16 -17.19
CA LYS A 13 181.01 -29.42 -17.25
C LYS A 13 180.28 -30.62 -16.70
N TYR A 14 179.69 -30.38 -15.53
CA TYR A 14 178.74 -31.27 -14.90
C TYR A 14 177.63 -31.66 -15.88
N LEU A 15 177.30 -30.75 -16.81
CA LEU A 15 176.42 -30.95 -17.95
C LEU A 15 176.88 -32.00 -19.01
N ARG A 16 178.14 -32.45 -19.05
CA ARG A 16 178.64 -33.35 -20.12
C ARG A 16 178.75 -34.81 -19.72
N ARG A 17 179.19 -35.11 -18.50
CA ARG A 17 179.27 -36.51 -18.00
C ARG A 17 177.91 -37.08 -17.65
N GLN A 18 177.05 -36.21 -17.14
CA GLN A 18 175.64 -36.51 -17.01
C GLN A 18 174.95 -36.65 -18.37
N ALA A 19 175.61 -36.31 -19.48
CA ALA A 19 175.06 -36.49 -20.82
C ALA A 19 175.28 -37.91 -21.41
N GLU A 20 176.15 -38.75 -20.82
CA GLU A 20 176.56 -40.02 -21.45
C GLU A 20 175.84 -41.25 -20.87
N ARG A 21 175.59 -41.27 -19.55
CA ARG A 21 174.56 -42.14 -18.97
C ARG A 21 173.15 -41.66 -19.27
N ALA A 22 173.07 -40.41 -19.73
CA ALA A 22 171.96 -39.94 -20.51
C ALA A 22 171.97 -40.47 -21.96
N ARG A 23 172.65 -41.58 -22.32
CA ARG A 23 172.41 -42.28 -23.60
C ARG A 23 171.91 -43.73 -23.52
N GLU A 24 172.50 -44.60 -22.70
CA GLU A 24 172.13 -46.03 -22.74
C GLU A 24 170.90 -46.40 -21.90
N ARG A 25 170.75 -45.78 -20.73
CA ARG A 25 169.52 -45.92 -19.93
C ARG A 25 168.35 -45.20 -20.60
N THR A 26 168.67 -44.18 -21.38
CA THR A 26 167.88 -43.49 -22.42
C THR A 26 167.70 -44.31 -23.70
N GLN A 27 167.87 -45.64 -23.67
CA GLN A 27 167.53 -46.49 -24.81
C GLN A 27 166.63 -47.64 -24.37
N ILE A 28 167.03 -48.43 -23.37
CA ILE A 28 166.24 -49.60 -22.97
C ILE A 28 165.06 -49.22 -22.06
N ALA A 29 165.22 -48.23 -21.18
CA ALA A 29 164.09 -47.68 -20.43
C ALA A 29 163.21 -46.78 -21.31
N ASP A 30 163.77 -46.26 -22.40
CA ASP A 30 163.04 -45.58 -23.46
C ASP A 30 162.27 -46.54 -24.37
N ASP A 31 162.64 -47.82 -24.54
CA ASP A 31 161.87 -48.79 -25.34
C ASP A 31 160.74 -49.52 -24.59
N LEU A 32 161.01 -50.11 -23.41
CA LEU A 32 160.01 -50.92 -22.72
C LEU A 32 158.85 -50.07 -22.19
N ARG A 33 159.20 -48.95 -21.58
CA ARG A 33 158.19 -48.03 -21.08
C ARG A 33 157.54 -47.26 -22.22
N ASN A 34 158.13 -47.15 -23.42
CA ASN A 34 157.41 -46.70 -24.61
C ASN A 34 156.27 -47.62 -25.02
N LEU A 35 156.44 -48.94 -25.11
CA LEU A 35 155.37 -49.82 -25.59
C LEU A 35 154.20 -49.98 -24.60
N LEU A 36 154.49 -50.05 -23.30
CA LEU A 36 153.45 -50.09 -22.27
C LEU A 36 152.82 -48.70 -22.00
N ARG A 37 153.57 -47.62 -22.23
CA ARG A 37 153.05 -46.24 -22.40
C ARG A 37 152.11 -46.14 -23.59
N ILE A 38 152.27 -46.94 -24.63
CA ILE A 38 151.42 -46.83 -25.83
C ILE A 38 150.14 -47.66 -25.70
N TRP A 39 150.18 -48.93 -25.29
CA TRP A 39 148.98 -49.80 -25.39
C TRP A 39 147.94 -49.60 -24.29
N TYR A 40 148.33 -49.71 -23.01
CA TYR A 40 147.41 -49.45 -21.89
C TYR A 40 147.08 -47.96 -21.77
N GLY A 41 148.05 -47.09 -22.12
CA GLY A 41 147.83 -45.66 -22.32
C GLY A 41 146.75 -45.40 -23.37
N TYR A 42 146.81 -46.02 -24.56
CA TYR A 42 145.79 -45.79 -25.58
C TYR A 42 144.41 -46.35 -25.19
N ARG A 43 144.34 -47.58 -24.68
CA ARG A 43 143.05 -48.24 -24.40
C ARG A 43 142.32 -47.65 -23.21
N TRP A 44 143.01 -47.36 -22.10
CA TRP A 44 142.42 -46.73 -20.91
C TRP A 44 142.08 -45.26 -21.17
N HIS A 45 142.96 -44.51 -21.85
CA HIS A 45 142.71 -43.09 -22.13
C HIS A 45 141.56 -42.88 -23.12
N LYS A 46 141.31 -43.84 -24.03
CA LYS A 46 140.18 -43.76 -24.97
C LYS A 46 138.82 -44.03 -24.30
N THR A 47 138.72 -45.07 -23.46
CA THR A 47 137.45 -45.37 -22.76
C THR A 47 137.18 -44.42 -21.60
N LEU A 48 138.21 -44.03 -20.83
CA LEU A 48 138.05 -43.04 -19.76
C LEU A 48 137.77 -41.65 -20.34
N GLY A 49 138.39 -41.32 -21.49
CA GLY A 49 138.12 -40.09 -22.23
C GLY A 49 136.67 -40.02 -22.68
N GLN A 50 136.14 -41.05 -23.34
CA GLN A 50 134.74 -41.08 -23.77
C GLN A 50 133.76 -40.97 -22.59
N LEU A 51 134.01 -41.67 -21.49
CA LEU A 51 133.15 -41.62 -20.31
C LEU A 51 133.21 -40.24 -19.62
N ALA A 52 134.42 -39.68 -19.44
CA ALA A 52 134.61 -38.37 -18.85
C ALA A 52 134.06 -37.24 -19.75
N ASP A 53 134.18 -37.37 -21.07
CA ASP A 53 133.63 -36.41 -22.03
C ASP A 53 132.11 -36.39 -21.96
N HIS A 54 131.45 -37.55 -21.85
CA HIS A 54 130.00 -37.62 -21.67
C HIS A 54 129.55 -37.11 -20.29
N HIS A 55 130.27 -37.44 -19.22
CA HIS A 55 129.92 -36.98 -17.87
C HIS A 55 130.12 -35.47 -17.68
N THR A 56 131.23 -34.93 -18.20
CA THR A 56 131.48 -33.49 -18.19
C THR A 56 130.56 -32.75 -19.14
N ALA A 57 130.12 -33.36 -20.25
CA ALA A 57 129.10 -32.78 -21.12
C ALA A 57 127.75 -32.68 -20.37
N GLU A 58 127.36 -33.71 -19.63
CA GLU A 58 126.14 -33.71 -18.81
C GLU A 58 126.19 -32.66 -17.69
N GLU A 59 127.30 -32.61 -16.93
CA GLU A 59 127.47 -31.60 -15.87
C GLU A 59 127.55 -30.17 -16.41
N ARG A 60 128.21 -29.96 -17.56
CA ARG A 60 128.20 -28.65 -18.27
C ARG A 60 126.81 -28.27 -18.71
N LEU A 61 126.00 -29.21 -19.19
CA LEU A 61 124.62 -28.94 -19.57
C LEU A 61 123.76 -28.58 -18.36
N ARG A 62 123.86 -29.34 -17.26
CA ARG A 62 123.12 -29.04 -16.02
C ARG A 62 123.50 -27.68 -15.42
N ARG A 63 124.80 -27.35 -15.35
CA ARG A 63 125.25 -26.04 -14.87
C ARG A 63 124.83 -24.91 -15.81
N ARG A 64 124.91 -25.13 -17.14
CA ARG A 64 124.38 -24.17 -18.13
C ARG A 64 122.89 -23.91 -17.92
N VAL A 65 122.10 -24.91 -17.55
CA VAL A 65 120.66 -24.71 -17.28
C VAL A 65 120.45 -23.88 -16.00
N ALA A 66 121.16 -24.18 -14.91
CA ALA A 66 121.05 -23.44 -13.66
C ALA A 66 121.54 -21.98 -13.77
N GLU A 67 122.66 -21.74 -14.46
CA GLU A 67 123.12 -20.39 -14.82
C GLU A 67 122.14 -19.71 -15.76
N ARG A 68 121.54 -20.43 -16.71
CA ARG A 68 120.52 -19.85 -17.59
C ARG A 68 119.29 -19.43 -16.81
N GLN A 69 118.85 -20.19 -15.81
CA GLN A 69 117.73 -19.81 -14.94
C GLN A 69 118.03 -18.60 -14.07
N LYS A 70 119.21 -18.52 -13.44
CA LYS A 70 119.62 -17.29 -12.72
C LYS A 70 119.81 -16.09 -13.66
N SER A 71 120.34 -16.31 -14.86
CA SER A 71 120.45 -15.27 -15.88
C SER A 71 119.07 -14.85 -16.40
N LEU A 72 118.07 -15.74 -16.41
CA LEU A 72 116.71 -15.46 -16.84
C LEU A 72 115.97 -14.58 -15.84
N THR A 73 116.16 -14.76 -14.53
CA THR A 73 115.55 -13.87 -13.52
C THR A 73 116.21 -12.48 -13.53
N ALA A 74 117.54 -12.41 -13.61
CA ALA A 74 118.26 -11.14 -13.78
C ALA A 74 117.98 -10.47 -15.14
N LEU A 75 117.78 -11.26 -16.20
CA LEU A 75 117.28 -10.78 -17.49
C LEU A 75 115.82 -10.34 -17.36
N GLY A 76 115.00 -10.94 -16.51
CA GLY A 76 113.61 -10.53 -16.28
C GLY A 76 113.53 -9.11 -15.71
N GLU A 77 114.28 -8.82 -14.66
CA GLU A 77 114.37 -7.46 -14.09
C GLU A 77 114.98 -6.47 -15.08
N LYS A 78 116.01 -6.87 -15.84
CA LYS A 78 116.56 -6.05 -16.94
C LYS A 78 115.59 -5.88 -18.10
N ILE A 79 114.78 -6.89 -18.44
CA ILE A 79 113.78 -6.84 -19.51
C ILE A 79 112.65 -5.91 -19.10
N GLU A 80 112.26 -5.87 -17.83
CA GLU A 80 111.18 -4.97 -17.41
C GLU A 80 111.66 -3.51 -17.33
N ALA A 81 112.88 -3.27 -16.84
CA ALA A 81 113.53 -1.96 -16.95
C ALA A 81 113.76 -1.55 -18.42
N LEU A 82 114.20 -2.49 -19.28
CA LEU A 82 114.32 -2.28 -20.71
C LEU A 82 112.97 -2.15 -21.41
N ARG A 83 111.88 -2.72 -20.90
CA ARG A 83 110.52 -2.59 -21.48
C ARG A 83 109.95 -1.22 -21.19
N ILE A 84 110.08 -0.71 -19.97
CA ILE A 84 109.69 0.66 -19.64
C ILE A 84 110.53 1.64 -20.48
N ARG A 85 111.84 1.39 -20.57
CA ARG A 85 112.74 2.18 -21.43
C ARG A 85 112.47 1.99 -22.93
N GLN A 86 112.05 0.81 -23.39
CA GLN A 86 111.72 0.48 -24.77
C GLN A 86 110.33 1.01 -25.15
N VAL A 87 109.38 1.14 -24.23
CA VAL A 87 108.09 1.80 -24.50
C VAL A 87 108.31 3.31 -24.62
N ALA A 88 109.10 3.91 -23.72
CA ALA A 88 109.50 5.31 -23.83
C ALA A 88 110.32 5.58 -25.11
N LEU A 89 111.33 4.73 -25.40
CA LEU A 89 112.09 4.80 -26.65
C LEU A 89 111.27 4.39 -27.87
N ARG A 90 110.24 3.54 -27.82
CA ARG A 90 109.33 3.26 -28.96
C ARG A 90 108.36 4.41 -29.19
N GLY A 91 107.98 5.15 -28.15
CA GLY A 91 107.29 6.43 -28.28
C GLY A 91 108.19 7.42 -29.03
N GLN A 92 109.40 7.66 -28.50
CA GLN A 92 110.38 8.56 -29.11
C GLN A 92 110.87 8.09 -30.48
N LEU A 93 111.05 6.79 -30.70
CA LEU A 93 111.46 6.16 -31.97
C LEU A 93 110.28 6.00 -32.91
N GLY A 94 109.04 6.02 -32.42
CA GLY A 94 107.82 6.08 -33.23
C GLY A 94 107.53 7.51 -33.70
N ASP A 95 107.80 8.51 -32.86
CA ASP A 95 107.77 9.92 -33.22
C ASP A 95 108.96 10.26 -34.14
N LEU A 96 110.18 9.82 -33.80
CA LEU A 96 111.36 9.91 -34.68
C LEU A 96 111.27 8.95 -35.88
N HIS A 97 110.51 7.85 -35.89
CA HIS A 97 110.20 7.09 -37.12
C HIS A 97 109.10 7.76 -37.91
N ARG A 98 108.20 8.55 -37.30
CA ARG A 98 107.28 9.36 -38.08
C ARG A 98 108.03 10.52 -38.72
N GLU A 99 108.88 11.23 -37.98
CA GLU A 99 109.75 12.30 -38.48
C GLU A 99 110.84 11.77 -39.42
N SER A 100 111.61 10.75 -39.03
CA SER A 100 112.58 10.07 -39.90
C SER A 100 111.90 9.32 -41.02
N SER A 101 110.79 8.59 -40.90
CA SER A 101 110.16 8.00 -42.11
C SER A 101 109.50 9.05 -42.99
N LEU A 102 109.20 10.26 -42.52
CA LEU A 102 108.79 11.37 -43.39
C LEU A 102 110.00 12.01 -44.05
N LEU A 103 111.07 12.30 -43.31
CA LEU A 103 112.33 12.86 -43.80
C LEU A 103 113.17 11.85 -44.60
N HIS A 104 113.03 10.55 -44.37
CA HIS A 104 113.63 9.42 -45.07
C HIS A 104 112.70 8.96 -46.19
N ARG A 105 111.37 9.16 -46.16
CA ARG A 105 110.59 9.10 -47.42
C ARG A 105 110.91 10.27 -48.33
N ASP A 106 111.16 11.45 -47.77
CA ASP A 106 111.52 12.64 -48.54
C ASP A 106 113.01 12.57 -48.97
N ALA A 107 113.93 12.03 -48.16
CA ALA A 107 115.35 11.85 -48.49
C ALA A 107 115.69 10.51 -49.16
N GLU A 108 114.89 9.44 -49.05
CA GLU A 108 114.93 8.28 -49.96
C GLU A 108 114.14 8.58 -51.23
N GLY A 109 113.17 9.49 -51.23
CA GLY A 109 112.61 10.03 -52.47
C GLY A 109 113.71 10.76 -53.26
N VAL A 110 114.30 11.78 -52.63
CA VAL A 110 115.37 12.58 -53.23
C VAL A 110 116.68 11.78 -53.38
N GLY A 111 117.01 10.87 -52.46
CA GLY A 111 118.24 10.07 -52.45
C GLY A 111 118.14 8.77 -53.24
N ARG A 112 116.97 8.13 -53.39
CA ARG A 112 116.79 7.13 -54.46
C ARG A 112 116.83 7.81 -55.81
N GLU A 113 116.24 8.98 -56.01
CA GLU A 113 116.39 9.71 -57.27
C GLU A 113 117.86 10.08 -57.56
N LEU A 114 118.64 10.49 -56.55
CA LEU A 114 120.05 10.86 -56.72
C LEU A 114 121.03 9.68 -56.78
N ALA A 115 120.80 8.60 -56.02
CA ALA A 115 121.63 7.39 -56.04
C ALA A 115 121.26 6.48 -57.22
N VAL A 116 119.97 6.40 -57.58
CA VAL A 116 119.57 5.80 -58.86
C VAL A 116 120.06 6.67 -60.01
N GLY A 117 120.14 8.00 -59.90
CA GLY A 117 120.80 8.85 -60.90
C GLY A 117 122.31 8.60 -61.02
N ARG A 118 123.05 8.58 -59.90
CA ARG A 118 124.52 8.42 -59.86
C ARG A 118 124.98 6.98 -60.13
N GLU A 119 124.28 5.98 -59.60
CA GLU A 119 124.52 4.58 -59.91
C GLU A 119 123.93 4.22 -61.28
N ARG A 120 122.84 4.82 -61.78
CA ARG A 120 122.51 4.68 -63.21
C ARG A 120 123.59 5.28 -64.06
N GLN A 121 124.22 6.40 -63.72
CA GLN A 121 125.32 6.94 -64.54
C GLN A 121 126.56 6.04 -64.52
N ARG A 122 126.85 5.37 -63.40
CA ARG A 122 127.98 4.44 -63.23
C ARG A 122 127.70 3.03 -63.79
N GLN A 123 126.54 2.43 -63.45
CA GLN A 123 126.03 1.19 -64.03
C GLN A 123 125.57 1.33 -65.47
N THR A 124 125.12 2.47 -65.99
CA THR A 124 124.95 2.60 -67.45
C THR A 124 126.29 2.76 -68.13
N GLY A 125 127.34 3.24 -67.45
CA GLY A 125 128.72 3.15 -67.96
C GLY A 125 129.24 1.71 -67.99
N GLU A 126 129.18 0.99 -66.88
CA GLU A 126 129.69 -0.40 -66.75
C GLU A 126 128.74 -1.42 -67.42
N ARG A 127 127.42 -1.24 -67.32
CA ARG A 127 126.44 -2.00 -68.12
C ARG A 127 126.35 -1.53 -69.56
N LEU A 128 126.82 -0.36 -70.03
CA LEU A 128 126.88 -0.16 -71.49
C LEU A 128 127.88 -1.13 -72.12
N GLU A 129 128.94 -1.48 -71.40
CA GLU A 129 129.92 -2.47 -71.84
C GLU A 129 129.43 -3.92 -71.65
N GLU A 130 128.60 -4.20 -70.63
CA GLU A 130 127.99 -5.52 -70.37
C GLU A 130 126.70 -5.76 -71.19
N ILE A 131 125.82 -4.76 -71.30
CA ILE A 131 124.65 -4.70 -72.19
C ILE A 131 125.07 -4.66 -73.65
N HIS A 132 126.26 -4.16 -74.05
CA HIS A 132 126.77 -4.42 -75.42
C HIS A 132 127.01 -5.92 -75.68
N ARG A 133 127.36 -6.68 -74.64
CA ARG A 133 127.56 -8.14 -74.71
C ARG A 133 126.26 -8.93 -74.47
N GLU A 134 125.23 -8.34 -73.84
CA GLU A 134 123.89 -8.94 -73.60
C GLU A 134 122.76 -8.40 -74.53
N LEU A 135 123.02 -7.42 -75.41
CA LEU A 135 122.03 -6.77 -76.30
C LEU A 135 121.46 -7.71 -77.38
N VAL A 136 122.17 -8.80 -77.68
CA VAL A 136 121.87 -9.69 -78.81
C VAL A 136 120.64 -10.59 -78.53
N PRO A 137 120.47 -11.20 -77.34
CA PRO A 137 119.28 -12.01 -77.04
C PRO A 137 118.04 -11.25 -76.52
N LEU A 138 118.16 -10.06 -75.90
CA LEU A 138 117.02 -9.33 -75.29
C LEU A 138 116.20 -8.46 -76.28
N ARG A 139 116.77 -8.06 -77.43
CA ARG A 139 116.04 -7.33 -78.48
C ARG A 139 114.88 -8.13 -79.08
N LEU A 140 114.97 -9.46 -79.10
CA LEU A 140 113.93 -10.34 -79.64
C LEU A 140 112.69 -10.46 -78.72
N GLN A 141 112.80 -10.14 -77.42
CA GLN A 141 111.70 -10.24 -76.46
C GLN A 141 110.92 -8.93 -76.24
N HIS A 142 111.52 -7.78 -76.56
CA HIS A 142 110.88 -6.46 -76.41
C HIS A 142 109.76 -6.24 -77.45
N ASP A 143 109.97 -6.68 -78.70
CA ASP A 143 109.05 -6.41 -79.80
C ASP A 143 107.69 -7.15 -79.63
N THR A 144 107.66 -8.28 -78.93
CA THR A 144 106.42 -9.07 -78.70
C THR A 144 105.53 -8.54 -77.56
N LEU A 145 106.07 -7.72 -76.65
CA LEU A 145 105.30 -7.14 -75.52
C LEU A 145 104.70 -5.77 -75.86
N HIS A 146 105.28 -5.05 -76.82
CA HIS A 146 104.85 -3.70 -77.18
C HIS A 146 103.52 -3.66 -77.96
N GLU A 147 103.21 -4.70 -78.74
CA GLU A 147 101.90 -4.84 -79.42
C GLU A 147 100.74 -5.14 -78.44
N ARG A 148 101.00 -5.76 -77.29
CA ARG A 148 99.96 -6.10 -76.29
C ARG A 148 99.50 -4.94 -75.42
N LEU A 149 100.33 -3.90 -75.25
CA LEU A 149 99.98 -2.72 -74.45
C LEU A 149 99.08 -1.72 -75.19
N ALA A 150 99.14 -1.70 -76.52
CA ALA A 150 98.33 -0.78 -77.34
C ALA A 150 96.83 -1.14 -77.36
N SER A 151 96.48 -2.43 -77.25
CA SER A 151 95.08 -2.90 -77.28
C SER A 151 94.32 -2.73 -75.96
N LEU A 152 95.01 -2.66 -74.83
CA LEU A 152 94.40 -2.51 -73.50
C LEU A 152 94.02 -1.05 -73.16
N ALA A 153 94.66 -0.07 -73.80
CA ALA A 153 94.43 1.35 -73.51
C ALA A 153 93.14 1.92 -74.12
N SER A 154 92.63 1.35 -75.22
CA SER A 154 91.37 1.81 -75.86
C SER A 154 90.13 1.35 -75.09
N GLY A 155 90.13 0.12 -74.54
CA GLY A 155 88.99 -0.43 -73.80
C GLY A 155 88.68 0.27 -72.46
N LEU A 156 89.65 0.97 -71.87
CA LEU A 156 89.47 1.66 -70.58
C LEU A 156 88.64 2.96 -70.72
N ARG A 157 88.76 3.66 -71.86
CA ARG A 157 88.07 4.96 -72.07
C ARG A 157 86.57 4.83 -72.34
N GLU A 158 86.13 3.75 -72.97
CA GLU A 158 84.70 3.50 -73.23
C GLU A 158 83.93 3.14 -71.94
N ALA A 159 84.58 2.50 -70.97
CA ALA A 159 83.93 2.07 -69.74
C ALA A 159 83.59 3.25 -68.80
N GLU A 160 84.36 4.34 -68.84
CA GLU A 160 84.27 5.47 -67.91
C GLU A 160 83.11 6.44 -68.25
N THR A 161 82.82 6.66 -69.53
CA THR A 161 81.72 7.53 -69.98
C THR A 161 80.34 6.91 -69.68
N HIS A 162 80.20 5.59 -69.82
CA HIS A 162 78.97 4.86 -69.51
C HIS A 162 78.64 4.77 -68.01
N TYR A 163 79.60 5.03 -67.12
CA TYR A 163 79.42 5.02 -65.67
C TYR A 163 78.81 6.34 -65.15
N LEU A 164 79.23 7.48 -65.70
CA LEU A 164 78.77 8.80 -65.25
C LEU A 164 77.31 9.09 -65.68
N ALA A 165 76.89 8.67 -66.87
CA ALA A 165 75.51 8.84 -67.33
C ALA A 165 74.49 8.10 -66.44
N ALA A 166 74.78 6.85 -66.06
CA ALA A 166 73.91 6.04 -65.21
C ALA A 166 73.81 6.53 -63.75
N ARG A 167 74.73 7.40 -63.31
CA ARG A 167 74.70 7.98 -61.96
C ARG A 167 73.68 9.11 -61.85
N ASN A 168 73.62 10.01 -62.83
CA ASN A 168 72.76 11.19 -62.77
C ASN A 168 71.27 10.83 -62.90
N GLU A 169 70.95 9.82 -63.73
CA GLU A 169 69.58 9.33 -63.93
C GLU A 169 68.99 8.64 -62.67
N ALA A 170 69.84 7.98 -61.89
CA ALA A 170 69.45 7.34 -60.63
C ALA A 170 69.27 8.33 -59.46
N ASP A 171 69.99 9.46 -59.47
CA ASP A 171 69.88 10.46 -58.41
C ASP A 171 68.63 11.37 -58.63
N ALA A 172 68.21 11.61 -59.88
CA ALA A 172 66.98 12.34 -60.21
C ALA A 172 65.69 11.56 -59.85
N THR A 173 65.66 10.26 -60.14
CA THR A 173 64.51 9.38 -59.81
C THR A 173 64.33 9.19 -58.29
N GLN A 174 65.40 9.33 -57.49
CA GLN A 174 65.32 9.32 -56.02
C GLN A 174 64.64 10.54 -55.43
N ALA A 175 64.90 11.74 -55.96
CA ALA A 175 64.25 12.96 -55.48
C ALA A 175 62.73 12.97 -55.79
N GLU A 176 62.33 12.43 -56.95
CA GLU A 176 60.92 12.32 -57.33
C GLU A 176 60.17 11.31 -56.42
N ALA A 177 60.80 10.18 -56.10
CA ALA A 177 60.25 9.18 -55.17
C ALA A 177 60.03 9.75 -53.75
N ASP A 178 60.98 10.52 -53.23
CA ASP A 178 60.87 11.10 -51.87
C ASP A 178 59.73 12.13 -51.78
N SER A 179 59.50 12.93 -52.84
CA SER A 179 58.41 13.91 -52.89
C SER A 179 57.02 13.26 -52.92
N ARG A 180 56.86 12.19 -53.69
CA ARG A 180 55.62 11.39 -53.77
C ARG A 180 55.36 10.62 -52.48
N GLN A 181 56.42 10.19 -51.78
CA GLN A 181 56.29 9.52 -50.48
C GLN A 181 55.81 10.47 -49.37
N GLN A 182 56.24 11.74 -49.36
CA GLN A 182 55.74 12.75 -48.42
C GLN A 182 54.28 13.13 -48.70
N ALA A 183 53.88 13.24 -49.98
CA ALA A 183 52.47 13.47 -50.36
C ALA A 183 51.57 12.32 -49.91
N ARG A 184 51.99 11.07 -50.14
CA ARG A 184 51.27 9.87 -49.69
C ARG A 184 51.14 9.81 -48.16
N ALA A 185 52.18 10.17 -47.40
CA ALA A 185 52.12 10.18 -45.93
C ALA A 185 51.13 11.21 -45.38
N ARG A 186 50.92 12.35 -46.06
CA ARG A 186 49.90 13.35 -45.67
C ARG A 186 48.49 12.83 -45.95
N LEU A 187 48.27 12.26 -47.14
CA LEU A 187 46.99 11.67 -47.52
C LEU A 187 46.61 10.45 -46.66
N GLN A 188 47.59 9.66 -46.22
CA GLN A 188 47.36 8.56 -45.27
C GLN A 188 46.92 9.05 -43.88
N ARG A 189 47.36 10.24 -43.43
CA ARG A 189 46.89 10.82 -42.15
C ARG A 189 45.46 11.35 -42.26
N THR A 190 45.11 12.01 -43.37
CA THR A 190 43.73 12.48 -43.61
C THR A 190 42.77 11.31 -43.77
N LEU A 191 43.21 10.23 -44.42
CA LEU A 191 42.50 8.95 -44.50
C LEU A 191 42.24 8.36 -43.10
N GLU A 192 43.26 8.29 -42.25
CA GLU A 192 43.11 7.74 -40.90
C GLU A 192 42.18 8.59 -40.01
N GLN A 193 42.24 9.92 -40.16
CA GLN A 193 41.31 10.85 -39.50
C GLN A 193 39.86 10.64 -39.98
N ALA A 194 39.63 10.54 -41.30
CA ALA A 194 38.31 10.26 -41.86
C ALA A 194 37.77 8.89 -41.42
N ARG A 195 38.63 7.87 -41.28
CA ARG A 195 38.27 6.55 -40.73
C ARG A 195 37.86 6.63 -39.26
N GLN A 196 38.58 7.40 -38.44
CA GLN A 196 38.23 7.61 -37.03
C GLN A 196 36.93 8.40 -36.86
N GLU A 197 36.70 9.42 -37.69
CA GLU A 197 35.43 10.16 -37.72
C GLU A 197 34.26 9.25 -38.14
N LEU A 198 34.45 8.38 -39.14
CA LEU A 198 33.42 7.44 -39.57
C LEU A 198 33.11 6.39 -38.49
N THR A 199 34.11 5.87 -37.79
CA THR A 199 33.88 4.87 -36.71
C THR A 199 33.18 5.50 -35.50
N THR A 200 33.56 6.73 -35.12
CA THR A 200 32.90 7.46 -34.02
C THR A 200 31.45 7.83 -34.35
N LEU A 201 31.17 8.30 -35.57
CA LEU A 201 29.80 8.55 -36.03
C LEU A 201 28.99 7.25 -36.11
N SER A 202 29.60 6.15 -36.57
CA SER A 202 28.93 4.84 -36.63
C SER A 202 28.60 4.29 -35.23
N SER A 203 29.49 4.48 -34.23
CA SER A 203 29.20 4.08 -32.85
C SER A 203 28.12 4.94 -32.22
N GLN A 204 28.12 6.25 -32.47
CA GLN A 204 27.08 7.16 -31.98
C GLN A 204 25.71 6.84 -32.59
N GLU A 205 25.67 6.54 -33.89
CA GLU A 205 24.45 6.11 -34.58
C GLU A 205 23.92 4.77 -34.03
N ALA A 206 24.81 3.79 -33.78
CA ALA A 206 24.44 2.52 -33.18
C ALA A 206 23.89 2.67 -31.75
N ASP A 207 24.51 3.53 -30.93
CA ASP A 207 24.03 3.84 -29.57
C ASP A 207 22.64 4.50 -29.59
N VAL A 208 22.42 5.47 -30.48
CA VAL A 208 21.11 6.13 -30.62
C VAL A 208 20.04 5.15 -31.13
N ARG A 209 20.37 4.29 -32.10
CA ARG A 209 19.46 3.23 -32.59
C ARG A 209 19.07 2.25 -31.48
N SER A 210 20.04 1.79 -30.68
CA SER A 210 19.76 0.89 -29.56
C SER A 210 18.85 1.55 -28.50
N ARG A 211 19.06 2.85 -28.22
CA ARG A 211 18.18 3.61 -27.32
C ARG A 211 16.77 3.77 -27.88
N LEU A 212 16.62 3.99 -29.20
CA LEU A 212 15.30 4.04 -29.86
C LEU A 212 14.57 2.70 -29.76
N GLU A 213 15.25 1.57 -29.97
CA GLU A 213 14.66 0.24 -29.79
C GLU A 213 14.19 0.00 -28.35
N GLN A 214 15.01 0.35 -27.35
CA GLN A 214 14.62 0.27 -25.94
C GLN A 214 13.40 1.16 -25.61
N LEU A 215 13.31 2.34 -26.21
CA LEU A 215 12.17 3.24 -26.04
C LEU A 215 10.90 2.70 -26.71
N HIS A 216 11.01 2.12 -27.90
CA HIS A 216 9.87 1.46 -28.57
C HIS A 216 9.32 0.31 -27.73
N GLU A 217 10.20 -0.59 -27.24
CA GLU A 217 9.77 -1.69 -26.37
C GLU A 217 9.08 -1.16 -25.10
N ARG A 218 9.64 -0.10 -24.50
CA ARG A 218 9.04 0.54 -23.31
C ARG A 218 7.69 1.19 -23.62
N ARG A 219 7.55 1.87 -24.76
CA ARG A 219 6.29 2.48 -25.21
C ARG A 219 5.24 1.41 -25.45
N ASP A 220 5.59 0.33 -26.14
CA ASP A 220 4.64 -0.73 -26.45
C ASP A 220 4.13 -1.40 -25.16
N LEU A 221 5.03 -1.67 -24.20
CA LEU A 221 4.68 -2.11 -22.83
C LEU A 221 3.71 -1.15 -22.13
N LEU A 222 4.03 0.15 -22.06
CA LEU A 222 3.17 1.14 -21.41
C LEU A 222 1.83 1.32 -22.13
N THR A 223 1.80 1.14 -23.45
CA THR A 223 0.57 1.18 -24.24
C THR A 223 -0.34 0.01 -23.87
N THR A 224 0.23 -1.19 -23.70
CA THR A 224 -0.54 -2.35 -23.21
C THR A 224 -1.00 -2.20 -21.76
N GLU A 225 -0.19 -1.56 -20.90
CA GLU A 225 -0.61 -1.25 -19.53
C GLU A 225 -1.73 -0.20 -19.53
N GLN A 226 -1.67 0.80 -20.41
CA GLN A 226 -2.70 1.82 -20.56
C GLN A 226 -4.05 1.20 -20.95
N THR A 227 -4.08 0.32 -21.95
CA THR A 227 -5.33 -0.34 -22.36
C THR A 227 -5.88 -1.23 -21.25
N GLY A 228 -5.02 -1.96 -20.53
CA GLY A 228 -5.40 -2.73 -19.35
C GLY A 228 -6.01 -1.88 -18.23
N PHE A 229 -5.40 -0.74 -17.91
CA PHE A 229 -5.94 0.20 -16.92
C PHE A 229 -7.24 0.87 -17.40
N GLU A 230 -7.39 1.16 -18.70
CA GLU A 230 -8.64 1.70 -19.26
C GLU A 230 -9.81 0.73 -19.10
N GLU A 231 -9.61 -0.56 -19.42
CA GLU A 231 -10.61 -1.60 -19.25
C GLU A 231 -10.93 -1.83 -17.77
N ALA A 232 -9.91 -1.92 -16.91
CA ALA A 232 -10.09 -2.04 -15.46
C ALA A 232 -10.87 -0.86 -14.88
N ARG A 233 -10.59 0.38 -15.32
CA ARG A 233 -11.32 1.58 -14.91
C ARG A 233 -12.77 1.54 -15.38
N LYS A 234 -13.03 1.16 -16.63
CA LYS A 234 -14.41 1.02 -17.16
C LYS A 234 -15.21 -0.01 -16.35
N SER A 235 -14.61 -1.15 -16.05
CA SER A 235 -15.22 -2.20 -15.22
C SER A 235 -15.53 -1.69 -13.80
N ALA A 236 -14.55 -1.06 -13.13
CA ALA A 236 -14.73 -0.51 -11.79
C ALA A 236 -15.80 0.61 -11.73
N VAL A 237 -15.88 1.45 -12.77
CA VAL A 237 -16.94 2.47 -12.89
C VAL A 237 -18.30 1.81 -13.07
N ALA A 238 -18.41 0.78 -13.93
CA ALA A 238 -19.66 0.06 -14.13
C ALA A 238 -20.14 -0.62 -12.83
N GLU A 239 -19.23 -1.27 -12.10
CA GLU A 239 -19.50 -1.84 -10.79
C GLU A 239 -19.98 -0.77 -9.79
N ALA A 240 -19.28 0.36 -9.71
CA ALA A 240 -19.69 1.47 -8.83
C ALA A 240 -21.09 1.98 -9.17
N THR A 241 -21.44 2.14 -10.45
CA THR A 241 -22.79 2.55 -10.86
C THR A 241 -23.85 1.50 -10.54
N GLY A 242 -23.54 0.21 -10.67
CA GLY A 242 -24.45 -0.87 -10.29
C GLY A 242 -24.74 -0.85 -8.79
N VAL A 243 -23.70 -0.79 -7.97
CA VAL A 243 -23.84 -0.72 -6.50
C VAL A 243 -24.53 0.57 -6.07
N GLU A 244 -24.34 1.69 -6.77
CA GLU A 244 -25.08 2.93 -6.48
C GLU A 244 -26.59 2.77 -6.68
N THR A 245 -27.02 2.03 -7.71
CA THR A 245 -28.46 1.75 -7.89
C THR A 245 -29.01 0.83 -6.80
N GLU A 246 -28.23 -0.16 -6.36
CA GLU A 246 -28.60 -1.05 -5.25
C GLU A 246 -28.69 -0.28 -3.93
N GLU A 247 -27.75 0.64 -3.65
CA GLU A 247 -27.77 1.51 -2.48
C GLU A 247 -29.01 2.40 -2.45
N ARG A 248 -29.39 2.99 -3.59
CA ARG A 248 -30.62 3.78 -3.70
C ARG A 248 -31.88 2.96 -3.44
N ASN A 249 -31.94 1.73 -3.96
CA ASN A 249 -33.07 0.83 -3.72
C ASN A 249 -33.15 0.42 -2.24
N ALA A 250 -32.01 0.12 -1.61
CA ALA A 250 -31.95 -0.17 -0.18
C ALA A 250 -32.37 1.05 0.67
N ALA A 251 -31.95 2.26 0.27
CA ALA A 251 -32.34 3.50 0.95
C ALA A 251 -33.84 3.76 0.84
N ALA A 252 -34.44 3.54 -0.33
CA ALA A 252 -35.88 3.63 -0.52
C ALA A 252 -36.64 2.59 0.32
N SER A 253 -36.12 1.36 0.44
CA SER A 253 -36.68 0.34 1.31
C SER A 253 -36.68 0.77 2.79
N VAL A 254 -35.56 1.32 3.29
CA VAL A 254 -35.49 1.85 4.67
C VAL A 254 -36.54 2.94 4.89
N ALA A 255 -36.63 3.91 3.97
CA ALA A 255 -37.61 4.99 4.06
C ALA A 255 -39.06 4.48 4.07
N ALA A 256 -39.38 3.44 3.28
CA ALA A 256 -40.71 2.83 3.27
C ALA A 256 -41.06 2.15 4.62
N HIS A 257 -40.11 1.41 5.21
CA HIS A 257 -40.33 0.80 6.52
C HIS A 257 -40.46 1.86 7.64
N GLU A 258 -39.67 2.94 7.59
CA GLU A 258 -39.78 4.05 8.55
C GLU A 258 -41.13 4.78 8.46
N ALA A 259 -41.65 4.97 7.26
CA ALA A 259 -43.00 5.51 7.06
C ALA A 259 -44.09 4.59 7.64
N ALA A 260 -44.00 3.28 7.38
CA ALA A 260 -44.94 2.30 7.91
C ALA A 260 -44.88 2.21 9.46
N ILE A 261 -43.69 2.33 10.05
CA ILE A 261 -43.49 2.42 11.51
C ILE A 261 -44.21 3.64 12.07
N ALA A 262 -44.04 4.81 11.45
CA ALA A 262 -44.69 6.05 11.90
C ALA A 262 -46.21 5.97 11.81
N GLU A 263 -46.75 5.39 10.73
CA GLU A 263 -48.18 5.15 10.56
C GLU A 263 -48.73 4.22 11.66
N THR A 264 -48.08 3.08 11.88
CA THR A 264 -48.47 2.11 12.91
C THR A 264 -48.39 2.69 14.32
N GLN A 265 -47.42 3.58 14.59
CA GLN A 265 -47.32 4.29 15.87
C GLN A 265 -48.48 5.27 16.08
N ASN A 266 -48.92 5.97 15.03
CA ASN A 266 -50.08 6.85 15.09
C ASN A 266 -51.38 6.05 15.33
N GLU A 267 -51.55 4.92 14.62
CA GLU A 267 -52.68 4.00 14.86
C GLU A 267 -52.71 3.49 16.30
N LEU A 268 -51.56 3.09 16.85
CA LEU A 268 -51.44 2.69 18.26
C LEU A 268 -51.78 3.83 19.22
N GLY A 269 -51.38 5.06 18.91
CA GLY A 269 -51.74 6.24 19.68
C GLY A 269 -53.25 6.46 19.72
N ALA A 270 -53.93 6.35 18.56
CA ALA A 270 -55.37 6.47 18.46
C ALA A 270 -56.11 5.36 19.21
N LEU A 271 -55.68 4.10 19.06
CA LEU A 271 -56.23 2.96 19.80
C LEU A 271 -56.07 3.12 21.31
N ARG A 272 -54.91 3.57 21.79
CA ARG A 272 -54.69 3.82 23.23
C ARG A 272 -55.63 4.91 23.76
N GLY A 273 -55.83 5.98 22.99
CA GLY A 273 -56.81 7.02 23.33
C GLY A 273 -58.24 6.46 23.44
N GLN A 274 -58.65 5.59 22.52
CA GLN A 274 -59.94 4.90 22.59
C GLN A 274 -60.05 3.95 23.80
N VAL A 275 -58.98 3.24 24.16
CA VAL A 275 -58.95 2.41 25.39
C VAL A 275 -59.17 3.28 26.63
N ASP A 276 -58.50 4.42 26.73
CA ASP A 276 -58.60 5.29 27.91
C ASP A 276 -60.00 5.92 28.02
N GLU A 277 -60.60 6.31 26.89
CA GLU A 277 -61.98 6.79 26.84
C GLU A 277 -62.97 5.70 27.26
N LEU A 278 -62.86 4.48 26.73
CA LEU A 278 -63.72 3.36 27.10
C LEU A 278 -63.55 2.97 28.58
N ARG A 279 -62.33 3.04 29.13
CA ARG A 279 -62.08 2.83 30.56
C ARG A 279 -62.80 3.86 31.42
N ALA A 280 -62.79 5.13 31.01
CA ALA A 280 -63.51 6.19 31.72
C ALA A 280 -65.03 5.95 31.66
N GLN A 281 -65.56 5.59 30.50
CA GLN A 281 -66.97 5.26 30.32
C GLN A 281 -67.39 4.03 31.15
N LEU A 282 -66.56 2.99 31.19
CA LEU A 282 -66.81 1.80 32.01
C LEU A 282 -66.82 2.14 33.50
N ALA A 283 -65.86 2.93 33.97
CA ALA A 283 -65.80 3.36 35.37
C ALA A 283 -67.04 4.17 35.78
N GLU A 284 -67.55 5.02 34.89
CA GLU A 284 -68.78 5.78 35.14
C GLU A 284 -70.02 4.88 35.12
N ALA A 285 -70.13 3.97 34.17
CA ALA A 285 -71.21 2.98 34.11
C ALA A 285 -71.22 2.07 35.36
N GLU A 286 -70.05 1.68 35.87
CA GLU A 286 -69.91 0.91 37.12
C GLU A 286 -70.38 1.69 38.35
N ARG A 287 -70.11 3.01 38.41
CA ARG A 287 -70.62 3.88 39.48
C ARG A 287 -72.14 4.01 39.41
N GLU A 288 -72.69 4.20 38.21
CA GLU A 288 -74.13 4.24 38.01
C GLU A 288 -74.78 2.93 38.45
N ARG A 289 -74.24 1.79 38.02
CA ARG A 289 -74.70 0.46 38.46
C ARG A 289 -74.73 0.34 39.98
N GLN A 290 -73.63 0.70 40.66
CA GLN A 290 -73.56 0.65 42.12
C GLN A 290 -74.59 1.58 42.80
N ASN A 291 -74.84 2.76 42.22
CA ASN A 291 -75.82 3.71 42.77
C ASN A 291 -77.25 3.17 42.65
N VAL A 292 -77.60 2.60 41.49
CA VAL A 292 -78.92 2.00 41.25
C VAL A 292 -79.12 0.77 42.13
N GLU A 293 -78.12 -0.12 42.25
CA GLU A 293 -78.18 -1.28 43.15
C GLU A 293 -78.41 -0.86 44.60
N ARG A 294 -77.65 0.12 45.11
CA ARG A 294 -77.85 0.65 46.46
C ARG A 294 -79.23 1.26 46.67
N ALA A 295 -79.80 1.90 45.64
CA ALA A 295 -81.16 2.43 45.69
C ALA A 295 -82.19 1.29 45.75
N GLY A 296 -82.01 0.24 44.93
CA GLY A 296 -82.81 -0.98 44.97
C GLY A 296 -82.76 -1.67 46.34
N ASP A 297 -81.57 -1.87 46.91
CA ASP A 297 -81.39 -2.48 48.23
C ASP A 297 -82.10 -1.71 49.34
N ARG A 298 -82.08 -0.37 49.27
CA ARG A 298 -82.81 0.49 50.22
C ARG A 298 -84.32 0.33 50.10
N LEU A 299 -84.84 0.31 48.86
CA LEU A 299 -86.26 0.07 48.60
C LEU A 299 -86.68 -1.33 49.09
N GLN A 300 -85.84 -2.34 48.87
CA GLN A 300 -86.12 -3.72 49.29
C GLN A 300 -86.13 -3.82 50.81
N THR A 301 -85.13 -3.24 51.47
CA THR A 301 -85.06 -3.18 52.94
C THR A 301 -86.29 -2.46 53.52
N ARG A 302 -86.75 -1.38 52.87
CA ARG A 302 -87.95 -0.64 53.27
C ARG A 302 -89.22 -1.48 53.07
N HIS A 303 -89.32 -2.17 51.93
CA HIS A 303 -90.44 -3.07 51.62
C HIS A 303 -90.54 -4.20 52.65
N ASP A 304 -89.43 -4.90 52.91
CA ASP A 304 -89.36 -6.00 53.88
C ASP A 304 -89.74 -5.52 55.28
N LEU A 305 -89.26 -4.34 55.69
CA LEU A 305 -89.61 -3.73 56.97
C LEU A 305 -91.11 -3.44 57.06
N LEU A 306 -91.69 -2.75 56.08
CA LEU A 306 -93.11 -2.41 56.07
C LEU A 306 -94.00 -3.66 55.98
N GLN A 307 -93.58 -4.66 55.22
CA GLN A 307 -94.29 -5.93 55.13
C GLN A 307 -94.28 -6.67 56.47
N ARG A 308 -93.12 -6.74 57.16
CA ARG A 308 -93.03 -7.32 58.51
C ARG A 308 -93.92 -6.57 59.50
N LEU A 309 -93.89 -5.24 59.50
CA LEU A 309 -94.74 -4.42 60.37
C LEU A 309 -96.24 -4.66 60.10
N ARG A 310 -96.63 -4.79 58.83
CA ARG A 310 -98.00 -5.17 58.44
C ARG A 310 -98.37 -6.55 58.95
N ASP A 311 -97.44 -7.50 58.86
CA ASP A 311 -97.67 -8.89 59.24
C ASP A 311 -97.78 -9.08 60.76
N GLU A 312 -96.99 -8.32 61.51
CA GLU A 312 -97.09 -8.24 62.97
C GLU A 312 -98.33 -7.49 63.44
N GLY A 313 -98.97 -6.72 62.56
CA GLY A 313 -100.10 -5.83 62.88
C GLY A 313 -99.70 -4.65 63.76
N ALA A 314 -98.50 -4.11 63.54
CA ALA A 314 -98.00 -2.91 64.21
C ALA A 314 -98.87 -1.69 63.83
N GLY A 315 -99.22 -0.85 64.80
CA GLY A 315 -100.12 0.29 64.61
C GLY A 315 -101.62 -0.03 64.73
N TYR A 316 -102.00 -1.31 64.81
CA TYR A 316 -103.36 -1.74 65.17
C TYR A 316 -103.51 -1.98 66.67
N ALA A 317 -104.73 -1.77 67.19
CA ALA A 317 -105.09 -2.12 68.56
C ALA A 317 -104.95 -3.64 68.81
N SER A 318 -104.66 -4.02 70.06
CA SER A 318 -104.39 -5.41 70.48
C SER A 318 -105.43 -6.42 69.95
N GLY A 319 -106.73 -6.09 70.04
CA GLY A 319 -107.78 -7.00 69.59
C GLY A 319 -107.78 -7.21 68.07
N VAL A 320 -107.57 -6.14 67.30
CA VAL A 320 -107.49 -6.22 65.82
C VAL A 320 -106.25 -7.02 65.42
N ARG A 321 -105.09 -6.76 66.06
CA ARG A 321 -103.84 -7.48 65.80
C ARG A 321 -103.97 -8.99 66.01
N SER A 322 -104.52 -9.42 67.15
CA SER A 322 -104.71 -10.84 67.45
C SER A 322 -105.66 -11.52 66.47
N VAL A 323 -106.69 -10.83 66.02
CA VAL A 323 -107.63 -11.35 64.99
C VAL A 323 -106.94 -11.50 63.64
N LEU A 324 -106.17 -10.50 63.19
CA LEU A 324 -105.43 -10.57 61.92
C LEU A 324 -104.39 -11.69 61.93
N GLN A 325 -103.67 -11.89 63.04
CA GLN A 325 -102.72 -13.00 63.20
C GLN A 325 -103.43 -14.35 63.21
N ALA A 326 -104.59 -14.46 63.88
CA ALA A 326 -105.38 -15.68 63.89
C ALA A 326 -105.97 -16.01 62.52
N ALA A 327 -106.41 -15.02 61.74
CA ALA A 327 -106.94 -15.19 60.40
C ALA A 327 -105.92 -15.77 59.41
N ARG A 328 -104.62 -15.56 59.64
CA ARG A 328 -103.53 -16.02 58.76
C ARG A 328 -103.07 -17.45 59.04
N LYS A 329 -103.47 -18.04 60.17
CA LYS A 329 -103.13 -19.45 60.50
C LYS A 329 -104.02 -20.39 59.68
N GLN A 330 -103.47 -21.52 59.22
CA GLN A 330 -104.20 -22.50 58.37
C GLN A 330 -105.50 -23.04 58.98
N ASN A 331 -105.60 -23.12 60.32
CA ASN A 331 -106.83 -23.48 61.05
C ASN A 331 -107.41 -22.29 61.83
N GLY A 332 -107.27 -21.10 61.26
CA GLY A 332 -107.59 -19.81 61.86
C GLY A 332 -109.04 -19.37 61.71
N LEU A 333 -109.26 -18.08 61.93
CA LEU A 333 -110.56 -17.44 61.69
C LEU A 333 -110.81 -17.31 60.18
N ASN A 334 -111.94 -17.84 59.71
CA ASN A 334 -112.32 -17.83 58.30
C ASN A 334 -113.37 -16.75 57.99
N GLY A 335 -113.34 -16.23 56.76
CA GLY A 335 -114.28 -15.22 56.26
C GLY A 335 -114.00 -13.79 56.75
N LEU A 336 -112.77 -13.51 57.18
CA LEU A 336 -112.28 -12.16 57.44
C LEU A 336 -111.57 -11.66 56.17
N ILE A 337 -111.99 -10.50 55.66
CA ILE A 337 -111.49 -9.94 54.39
C ILE A 337 -110.24 -9.08 54.63
N GLY A 338 -110.25 -8.27 55.69
CA GLY A 338 -109.13 -7.41 56.07
C GLY A 338 -109.58 -6.21 56.89
N THR A 339 -108.65 -5.32 57.24
CA THR A 339 -109.00 -4.03 57.84
C THR A 339 -109.46 -3.04 56.77
N VAL A 340 -110.23 -2.03 57.16
CA VAL A 340 -110.58 -0.91 56.26
C VAL A 340 -109.33 -0.28 55.64
N ALA A 341 -108.27 -0.07 56.42
CA ALA A 341 -107.00 0.48 55.93
C ALA A 341 -106.34 -0.38 54.84
N SER A 342 -106.36 -1.72 54.97
CA SER A 342 -105.79 -2.61 53.97
C SER A 342 -106.58 -2.67 52.65
N GLN A 343 -107.88 -2.36 52.70
CA GLN A 343 -108.81 -2.45 51.56
C GLN A 343 -109.02 -1.09 50.86
N LEU A 344 -108.52 -0.01 51.46
CA LEU A 344 -108.70 1.35 50.97
C LEU A 344 -107.44 1.85 50.24
N HIS A 345 -107.65 2.55 49.13
CA HIS A 345 -106.59 3.23 48.36
C HIS A 345 -106.85 4.73 48.42
N VAL A 346 -105.94 5.45 49.06
CA VAL A 346 -106.07 6.89 49.30
C VAL A 346 -104.95 7.62 48.55
N PRO A 347 -105.27 8.64 47.73
CA PRO A 347 -104.28 9.53 47.13
C PRO A 347 -103.46 10.27 48.20
N ALA A 348 -102.17 10.50 47.95
CA ALA A 348 -101.26 11.02 48.97
C ALA A 348 -101.61 12.38 49.58
N HIS A 349 -102.22 13.26 48.78
CA HIS A 349 -102.68 14.57 49.25
C HIS A 349 -103.92 14.48 50.16
N LEU A 350 -104.57 13.31 50.28
CA LEU A 350 -105.78 13.10 51.06
C LEU A 350 -105.58 12.21 52.30
N ASP A 351 -104.39 11.64 52.53
CA ASP A 351 -104.14 10.71 53.65
C ASP A 351 -104.65 11.27 54.97
N LYS A 352 -104.25 12.50 55.29
CA LYS A 352 -104.56 13.17 56.56
C LYS A 352 -106.06 13.40 56.72
N ALA A 353 -106.74 13.79 55.64
CA ALA A 353 -108.18 14.01 55.64
C ALA A 353 -108.95 12.69 55.83
N ILE A 354 -108.60 11.66 55.07
CA ILE A 354 -109.29 10.35 55.13
C ILE A 354 -108.97 9.63 56.44
N GLU A 355 -107.74 9.71 56.94
CA GLU A 355 -107.37 9.17 58.26
C GLU A 355 -108.17 9.83 59.37
N THR A 356 -108.32 11.15 59.33
CA THR A 356 -109.12 11.91 60.30
C THR A 356 -110.61 11.54 60.19
N ALA A 357 -111.12 11.40 58.97
CA ALA A 357 -112.51 11.00 58.70
C ALA A 357 -112.84 9.62 59.29
N LEU A 358 -111.96 8.64 59.05
CA LEU A 358 -112.11 7.30 59.58
C LEU A 358 -111.88 7.26 61.09
N GLY A 359 -110.97 8.08 61.62
CA GLY A 359 -110.55 8.03 63.02
C GLY A 359 -110.17 6.59 63.40
N GLY A 360 -110.67 6.08 64.53
CA GLY A 360 -110.43 4.68 64.92
C GLY A 360 -111.08 3.61 64.02
N ALA A 361 -111.83 3.98 62.98
CA ALA A 361 -112.51 3.03 62.10
C ALA A 361 -111.59 2.43 61.02
N TYR A 362 -110.41 3.00 60.74
CA TYR A 362 -109.47 2.44 59.75
C TYR A 362 -109.04 1.01 60.11
N GLN A 363 -109.04 0.66 61.40
CA GLN A 363 -108.69 -0.68 61.90
C GLN A 363 -109.90 -1.62 62.04
N ASN A 364 -111.12 -1.17 61.69
CA ASN A 364 -112.29 -2.06 61.70
C ASN A 364 -112.07 -3.21 60.71
N VAL A 365 -112.45 -4.42 61.12
CA VAL A 365 -112.24 -5.64 60.32
C VAL A 365 -113.48 -5.93 59.50
N ILE A 366 -113.36 -5.94 58.19
CA ILE A 366 -114.41 -6.32 57.24
C ILE A 366 -114.52 -7.84 57.23
N ALA A 367 -115.72 -8.36 57.44
CA ALA A 367 -116.02 -9.78 57.46
C ALA A 367 -117.08 -10.12 56.42
N ALA A 368 -116.96 -11.27 55.77
CA ALA A 368 -117.89 -11.72 54.74
C ALA A 368 -119.31 -11.93 55.28
N SER A 369 -119.44 -12.30 56.57
CA SER A 369 -120.73 -12.53 57.20
C SER A 369 -120.76 -12.21 58.69
N TRP A 370 -121.97 -12.12 59.25
CA TRP A 370 -122.22 -12.06 60.69
C TRP A 370 -121.63 -13.25 61.44
N ALA A 371 -121.67 -14.45 60.83
CA ALA A 371 -121.12 -15.66 61.43
C ALA A 371 -119.59 -15.56 61.61
N SER A 372 -118.87 -15.06 60.61
CA SER A 372 -117.43 -14.81 60.67
C SER A 372 -117.07 -13.77 61.74
N SER A 373 -117.87 -12.71 61.86
CA SER A 373 -117.69 -11.68 62.91
C SER A 373 -117.90 -12.28 64.31
N SER A 374 -118.95 -13.09 64.49
CA SER A 374 -119.27 -13.74 65.76
C SER A 374 -118.17 -14.71 66.19
N ALA A 375 -117.62 -15.50 65.25
CA ALA A 375 -116.50 -16.40 65.51
C ALA A 375 -115.23 -15.65 65.95
N ALA A 376 -114.94 -14.51 65.32
CA ALA A 376 -113.80 -13.66 65.70
C ALA A 376 -113.98 -13.01 67.08
N ILE A 377 -115.20 -12.60 67.43
CA ILE A 377 -115.53 -12.10 68.77
C ILE A 377 -115.36 -13.20 69.83
N GLU A 378 -115.85 -14.40 69.58
CA GLU A 378 -115.67 -15.54 70.50
C GLU A 378 -114.20 -15.95 70.65
N PHE A 379 -113.40 -15.82 69.59
CA PHE A 379 -111.95 -15.95 69.70
C PHE A 379 -111.35 -14.88 70.65
N LEU A 380 -111.70 -13.61 70.48
CA LEU A 380 -111.19 -12.53 71.34
C LEU A 380 -111.61 -12.69 72.81
N LYS A 381 -112.84 -13.15 73.07
CA LYS A 381 -113.31 -13.43 74.43
C LYS A 381 -112.53 -14.58 75.09
N ARG A 382 -112.27 -15.66 74.34
CA ARG A 382 -111.54 -16.83 74.85
C ARG A 382 -110.07 -16.51 75.18
N GLU A 383 -109.41 -15.76 74.31
CA GLU A 383 -107.98 -15.45 74.45
C GLU A 383 -107.69 -14.18 75.27
N GLY A 384 -108.72 -13.38 75.59
CA GLY A 384 -108.58 -12.15 76.39
C GLY A 384 -107.77 -11.03 75.71
N HIS A 385 -107.63 -11.05 74.39
CA HIS A 385 -106.71 -10.18 73.65
C HIS A 385 -107.24 -8.78 73.28
N GLY A 386 -108.30 -8.33 73.95
CA GLY A 386 -108.84 -6.98 73.80
C GLY A 386 -110.10 -6.91 72.92
N ARG A 387 -110.30 -5.77 72.24
CA ARG A 387 -111.53 -5.45 71.50
C ARG A 387 -111.22 -5.10 70.05
N ALA A 388 -112.13 -5.49 69.16
CA ALA A 388 -112.13 -5.12 67.75
C ALA A 388 -113.57 -4.85 67.29
N THR A 389 -113.71 -4.00 66.26
CA THR A 389 -114.99 -3.72 65.61
C THR A 389 -115.02 -4.47 64.28
N PHE A 390 -116.14 -5.14 63.99
CA PHE A 390 -116.32 -5.94 62.78
C PHE A 390 -117.43 -5.35 61.91
N LEU A 391 -117.22 -5.37 60.59
CA LEU A 391 -118.17 -4.93 59.57
C LEU A 391 -118.64 -6.15 58.76
N PRO A 392 -119.72 -6.84 59.18
CA PRO A 392 -120.25 -8.00 58.47
C PRO A 392 -121.04 -7.55 57.23
N LEU A 393 -120.51 -7.82 56.03
CA LEU A 393 -121.08 -7.35 54.76
C LEU A 393 -122.55 -7.79 54.58
N ASP A 394 -122.92 -9.01 54.99
CA ASP A 394 -124.29 -9.52 54.88
C ASP A 394 -125.34 -8.79 55.74
N ARG A 395 -124.92 -7.90 56.66
CA ARG A 395 -125.79 -7.21 57.62
C ARG A 395 -125.54 -5.72 57.74
N LEU A 396 -124.69 -5.12 56.90
CA LEU A 396 -124.48 -3.67 56.95
C LEU A 396 -125.74 -2.93 56.50
N ASN A 397 -126.09 -1.87 57.24
CA ASN A 397 -127.15 -0.96 56.84
C ASN A 397 -126.52 0.38 56.46
N VAL A 398 -126.35 0.59 55.15
CA VAL A 398 -125.73 1.79 54.60
C VAL A 398 -126.81 2.85 54.38
N LEU A 399 -126.67 4.00 55.04
CA LEU A 399 -127.55 5.14 54.79
C LEU A 399 -127.29 5.73 53.40
N PRO A 400 -128.29 6.32 52.72
CA PRO A 400 -128.08 6.99 51.45
C PRO A 400 -127.03 8.10 51.59
N PRO A 401 -126.21 8.36 50.54
CA PRO A 401 -125.20 9.41 50.58
C PRO A 401 -125.81 10.79 50.81
N ILE A 402 -124.99 11.74 51.29
CA ILE A 402 -125.33 13.16 51.24
C ILE A 402 -124.42 13.78 50.19
N ASP A 403 -125.00 14.24 49.09
CA ASP A 403 -124.23 14.83 47.99
C ASP A 403 -123.50 16.10 48.43
N ALA A 404 -122.20 16.16 48.17
CA ALA A 404 -121.39 17.34 48.43
C ALA A 404 -121.83 18.50 47.50
N PRO A 405 -122.00 19.73 48.03
CA PRO A 405 -122.36 20.87 47.23
C PRO A 405 -121.18 21.28 46.34
N SER A 406 -121.46 21.75 45.13
CA SER A 406 -120.45 22.26 44.22
C SER A 406 -120.07 23.69 44.62
N LEU A 407 -119.24 23.81 45.67
CA LEU A 407 -118.76 25.08 46.21
C LEU A 407 -117.24 25.18 46.18
N PRO A 408 -116.67 26.39 46.03
CA PRO A 408 -115.24 26.60 46.14
C PRO A 408 -114.69 26.14 47.51
N GLY A 409 -113.72 25.23 47.46
CA GLY A 409 -113.07 24.66 48.63
C GLY A 409 -113.68 23.36 49.15
N ILE A 410 -114.62 22.75 48.42
CA ILE A 410 -115.13 21.39 48.67
C ILE A 410 -114.66 20.48 47.55
N LEU A 411 -113.87 19.45 47.88
CA LEU A 411 -113.34 18.49 46.91
C LEU A 411 -114.40 17.46 46.50
N GLY A 412 -115.31 17.11 47.42
CA GLY A 412 -116.39 16.15 47.18
C GLY A 412 -116.64 15.23 48.36
N ASN A 413 -117.40 14.16 48.14
CA ASN A 413 -117.59 13.10 49.13
C ASN A 413 -116.31 12.27 49.24
N ALA A 414 -115.91 11.94 50.46
CA ALA A 414 -114.70 11.17 50.74
C ALA A 414 -114.70 9.80 50.03
N VAL A 415 -115.86 9.16 49.89
CA VAL A 415 -115.97 7.87 49.18
C VAL A 415 -115.65 7.96 47.69
N ASP A 416 -115.90 9.10 47.05
CA ASP A 416 -115.65 9.33 45.62
C ASP A 416 -114.19 9.71 45.34
N LEU A 417 -113.45 10.09 46.39
CA LEU A 417 -112.04 10.53 46.31
C LEU A 417 -111.04 9.40 46.62
N VAL A 418 -111.54 8.21 46.95
CA VAL A 418 -110.75 7.02 47.31
C VAL A 418 -111.12 5.84 46.41
N SER A 419 -110.25 4.84 46.30
CA SER A 419 -110.51 3.63 45.51
C SER A 419 -110.51 2.37 46.38
N PHE A 420 -111.37 1.41 46.07
CA PHE A 420 -111.54 0.16 46.82
C PHE A 420 -112.19 -0.91 45.94
N ASP A 421 -112.10 -2.17 46.35
CA ASP A 421 -112.74 -3.29 45.65
C ASP A 421 -114.27 -3.26 45.80
N ALA A 422 -115.01 -3.62 44.75
CA ALA A 422 -116.47 -3.67 44.77
C ALA A 422 -117.02 -4.59 45.89
N GLY A 423 -116.30 -5.65 46.24
CA GLY A 423 -116.67 -6.58 47.31
C GLY A 423 -116.70 -5.96 48.71
N VAL A 424 -116.04 -4.81 48.92
CA VAL A 424 -116.04 -4.09 50.21
C VAL A 424 -116.83 -2.78 50.16
N ALA A 425 -117.54 -2.52 49.06
CA ALA A 425 -118.17 -1.23 48.80
C ALA A 425 -119.15 -0.81 49.91
N GLU A 426 -119.95 -1.72 50.45
CA GLU A 426 -120.90 -1.42 51.52
C GLU A 426 -120.20 -0.95 52.81
N ALA A 427 -119.06 -1.57 53.14
CA ALA A 427 -118.27 -1.20 54.31
C ALA A 427 -117.60 0.17 54.17
N ILE A 428 -117.09 0.50 52.98
CA ILE A 428 -116.48 1.82 52.73
C ILE A 428 -117.55 2.91 52.65
N ASN A 429 -118.68 2.63 51.98
CA ASN A 429 -119.79 3.56 51.92
C ASN A 429 -120.34 3.87 53.32
N LEU A 430 -120.52 2.87 54.18
CA LEU A 430 -120.95 3.07 55.57
C LEU A 430 -120.10 4.12 56.33
N LEU A 431 -118.79 4.17 56.02
CA LEU A 431 -117.85 5.03 56.73
C LEU A 431 -117.66 6.40 56.06
N LEU A 432 -117.70 6.47 54.72
CA LEU A 432 -117.25 7.65 53.97
C LEU A 432 -118.30 8.31 53.07
N ASN A 433 -119.45 7.70 52.80
CA ASN A 433 -120.44 8.24 51.83
C ASN A 433 -121.22 9.48 52.33
N ARG A 434 -121.01 9.86 53.59
CA ARG A 434 -121.60 11.03 54.24
C ARG A 434 -120.53 11.91 54.87
N VAL A 435 -119.29 11.78 54.37
CA VAL A 435 -118.15 12.60 54.75
C VAL A 435 -117.77 13.47 53.56
N TRP A 436 -117.71 14.78 53.76
CA TRP A 436 -117.22 15.74 52.76
C TRP A 436 -115.76 16.07 53.04
N VAL A 437 -114.96 16.22 52.00
CA VAL A 437 -113.58 16.70 52.09
C VAL A 437 -113.54 18.15 51.63
N ALA A 438 -113.00 19.03 52.47
CA ALA A 438 -112.84 20.46 52.22
C ALA A 438 -111.35 20.86 52.22
N ASP A 439 -111.01 21.97 51.58
CA ASP A 439 -109.65 22.53 51.65
C ASP A 439 -109.32 22.97 53.09
N ASP A 440 -110.23 23.74 53.71
CA ASP A 440 -110.03 24.36 55.02
C ASP A 440 -111.32 24.49 55.84
N LEU A 441 -111.19 24.87 57.12
CA LEU A 441 -112.32 25.06 58.04
C LEU A 441 -113.32 26.14 57.56
N PRO A 442 -112.87 27.30 57.02
CA PRO A 442 -113.78 28.28 56.41
C PRO A 442 -114.64 27.71 55.28
N ALA A 443 -114.07 26.91 54.38
CA ALA A 443 -114.80 26.23 53.30
C ALA A 443 -115.80 25.22 53.86
N ALA A 444 -115.38 24.41 54.82
CA ALA A 444 -116.26 23.48 55.52
C ALA A 444 -117.47 24.18 56.15
N ARG A 445 -117.25 25.34 56.80
CA ARG A 445 -118.33 26.14 57.40
C ARG A 445 -119.30 26.68 56.35
N ARG A 446 -118.79 27.26 55.25
CA ARG A 446 -119.65 27.79 54.16
C ARG A 446 -120.55 26.69 53.60
N ALA A 447 -120.00 25.50 53.35
CA ALA A 447 -120.77 24.37 52.82
C ALA A 447 -121.84 23.87 53.81
N LEU A 448 -121.56 23.87 55.11
CA LEU A 448 -122.52 23.50 56.14
C LEU A 448 -123.64 24.54 56.33
N ASP A 449 -123.35 25.83 56.13
CA ASP A 449 -124.34 26.92 56.26
C ASP A 449 -125.38 26.90 55.12
N GLU A 450 -125.03 26.36 53.95
CA GLU A 450 -125.98 26.16 52.84
C GLU A 450 -127.00 25.03 53.11
N LEU A 451 -126.63 24.05 53.94
CA LEU A 451 -127.52 22.98 54.42
C LEU A 451 -128.48 23.51 55.50
N ARG A 452 -129.53 24.22 55.08
CA ARG A 452 -130.53 24.79 56.01
C ARG A 452 -131.46 23.74 56.63
N HIS A 453 -131.73 22.63 55.93
CA HIS A 453 -132.64 21.56 56.36
C HIS A 453 -132.15 20.17 55.92
N GLY A 454 -132.26 19.16 56.79
CA GLY A 454 -131.93 17.77 56.47
C GLY A 454 -130.83 17.16 57.34
N ALA A 455 -130.42 15.95 56.99
CA ALA A 455 -129.35 15.26 57.69
C ALA A 455 -127.99 15.91 57.35
N ARG A 456 -127.20 16.23 58.38
CA ARG A 456 -125.90 16.89 58.19
C ARG A 456 -124.79 15.86 57.91
N PRO A 457 -123.86 16.15 56.98
CA PRO A 457 -122.68 15.33 56.74
C PRO A 457 -121.63 15.57 57.84
N THR A 458 -120.63 14.69 57.89
CA THR A 458 -119.35 15.01 58.53
C THR A 458 -118.51 15.79 57.51
N VAL A 459 -117.78 16.82 57.90
CA VAL A 459 -116.86 17.53 57.00
C VAL A 459 -115.45 17.44 57.56
N VAL A 460 -114.48 17.10 56.72
CA VAL A 460 -113.07 16.99 57.10
C VAL A 460 -112.23 17.85 56.16
N THR A 461 -111.26 18.59 56.71
CA THR A 461 -110.34 19.40 55.91
C THR A 461 -109.11 18.60 55.47
N LEU A 462 -108.38 19.09 54.47
CA LEU A 462 -107.07 18.53 54.08
C LEU A 462 -106.08 18.50 55.25
N ASP A 463 -106.22 19.46 56.17
CA ASP A 463 -105.41 19.56 57.39
C ASP A 463 -105.89 18.72 58.57
N GLY A 464 -106.94 17.91 58.38
CA GLY A 464 -107.40 16.96 59.40
C GLY A 464 -108.22 17.59 60.53
N GLU A 465 -108.85 18.73 60.30
CA GLU A 465 -109.93 19.19 61.17
C GLU A 465 -111.25 18.55 60.76
N ILE A 466 -112.05 18.13 61.74
CA ILE A 466 -113.32 17.41 61.51
C ILE A 466 -114.49 18.10 62.20
N VAL A 467 -115.55 18.34 61.44
CA VAL A 467 -116.84 18.85 61.90
C VAL A 467 -117.88 17.72 61.80
N ARG A 468 -118.43 17.30 62.93
CA ARG A 468 -119.43 16.22 62.97
C ARG A 468 -120.86 16.76 62.78
N PRO A 469 -121.84 15.92 62.38
CA PRO A 469 -123.23 16.32 62.19
C PRO A 469 -123.88 17.03 63.40
N GLY A 470 -123.44 16.67 64.62
CA GLY A 470 -123.88 17.31 65.87
C GLY A 470 -123.27 18.68 66.15
N GLY A 471 -122.47 19.23 65.23
CA GLY A 471 -121.84 20.55 65.34
C GLY A 471 -120.53 20.57 66.15
N SER A 472 -120.05 19.41 66.62
CA SER A 472 -118.75 19.34 67.29
C SER A 472 -117.61 19.45 66.30
N VAL A 473 -116.65 20.32 66.59
CA VAL A 473 -115.45 20.54 65.80
C VAL A 473 -114.25 19.98 66.57
N THR A 474 -113.41 19.20 65.90
CA THR A 474 -112.16 18.67 66.46
C THR A 474 -111.02 19.05 65.52
N GLY A 475 -109.93 19.58 66.08
CA GLY A 475 -108.74 19.96 65.33
C GLY A 475 -107.54 20.09 66.26
N GLY A 476 -106.34 20.17 65.70
CA GLY A 476 -105.08 20.26 66.43
C GLY A 476 -103.96 19.46 65.76
N SER A 477 -102.72 19.73 66.12
CA SER A 477 -101.56 19.01 65.58
C SER A 477 -101.19 17.84 66.47
N ASP A 478 -101.46 16.61 66.04
CA ASP A 478 -100.96 15.41 66.71
C ASP A 478 -99.58 15.02 66.14
N ARG A 479 -98.53 15.69 66.62
CA ARG A 479 -97.14 15.47 66.16
C ARG A 479 -96.64 14.04 66.41
N SER A 480 -97.34 13.25 67.23
CA SER A 480 -96.98 11.85 67.53
C SER A 480 -97.44 10.85 66.47
N ARG A 481 -98.32 11.24 65.54
CA ARG A 481 -98.98 10.30 64.61
C ARG A 481 -98.54 10.42 63.14
N GLN A 482 -97.76 11.42 62.78
CA GLN A 482 -97.46 11.73 61.38
C GLN A 482 -96.53 10.71 60.68
N ASP A 483 -95.54 10.15 61.39
CA ASP A 483 -94.58 9.19 60.80
C ASP A 483 -95.03 7.71 60.89
N ASP A 484 -96.16 7.44 61.57
CA ASP A 484 -96.60 6.09 61.93
C ASP A 484 -98.02 5.73 61.47
N SER A 485 -98.62 6.55 60.59
CA SER A 485 -99.95 6.30 60.03
C SER A 485 -100.00 4.97 59.28
N VAL A 486 -100.97 4.12 59.64
CA VAL A 486 -101.18 2.81 59.02
C VAL A 486 -101.60 2.97 57.55
N LEU A 487 -102.35 4.02 57.21
CA LEU A 487 -102.78 4.29 55.83
C LEU A 487 -101.61 4.68 54.94
N VAL A 488 -100.69 5.51 55.44
CA VAL A 488 -99.47 5.89 54.71
C VAL A 488 -98.60 4.66 54.43
N ARG A 489 -98.42 3.78 55.42
CA ARG A 489 -97.66 2.53 55.27
C ARG A 489 -98.28 1.58 54.26
N GLU A 490 -99.61 1.40 54.25
CA GLU A 490 -100.30 0.54 53.28
C GLU A 490 -100.21 1.10 51.86
N ARG A 491 -100.24 2.44 51.67
CA ARG A 491 -99.97 3.04 50.36
C ARG A 491 -98.52 2.81 49.94
N GLU A 492 -97.56 3.14 50.81
CA GLU A 492 -96.13 2.97 50.50
C GLU A 492 -95.81 1.51 50.15
N LEU A 493 -96.36 0.55 50.90
CA LEU A 493 -96.20 -0.88 50.61
C LEU A 493 -96.80 -1.31 49.27
N ARG A 494 -97.81 -0.61 48.77
CA ARG A 494 -98.44 -0.85 47.46
C ARG A 494 -97.64 -0.24 46.30
N GLU A 495 -96.96 0.89 46.54
CA GLU A 495 -96.13 1.60 45.55
C GLU A 495 -94.72 0.99 45.43
N LEU A 496 -94.15 0.50 46.54
CA LEU A 496 -92.79 -0.05 46.58
C LEU A 496 -92.51 -1.19 45.59
N PRO A 497 -93.41 -2.16 45.32
CA PRO A 497 -93.18 -3.20 44.32
C PRO A 497 -92.95 -2.65 42.91
N ALA A 498 -93.65 -1.58 42.52
CA ALA A 498 -93.46 -0.93 41.22
C ALA A 498 -92.10 -0.21 41.16
N GLN A 499 -91.72 0.48 42.25
CA GLN A 499 -90.40 1.13 42.37
C GLN A 499 -89.25 0.12 42.38
N LEU A 500 -89.44 -1.05 43.01
CA LEU A 500 -88.49 -2.16 43.00
C LEU A 500 -88.32 -2.73 41.61
N ALA A 501 -89.42 -3.02 40.90
CA ALA A 501 -89.37 -3.50 39.52
C ALA A 501 -88.65 -2.50 38.59
N GLU A 502 -88.87 -1.19 38.79
CA GLU A 502 -88.14 -0.15 38.07
C GLU A 502 -86.65 -0.14 38.41
N ALA A 503 -86.28 -0.26 39.69
CA ALA A 503 -84.88 -0.32 40.13
C ALA A 503 -84.17 -1.57 39.60
N GLU A 504 -84.84 -2.74 39.59
CA GLU A 504 -84.34 -3.98 39.00
C GLU A 504 -84.10 -3.84 37.50
N ALA A 505 -85.05 -3.24 36.76
CA ALA A 505 -84.91 -3.00 35.33
C ALA A 505 -83.73 -2.06 35.02
N ARG A 506 -83.59 -0.97 35.80
CA ARG A 506 -82.44 -0.04 35.69
C ARG A 506 -81.12 -0.73 36.03
N THR A 507 -81.09 -1.60 37.03
CA THR A 507 -79.90 -2.40 37.39
C THR A 507 -79.51 -3.32 36.24
N ALA A 508 -80.47 -4.04 35.66
CA ALA A 508 -80.23 -4.94 34.53
C ALA A 508 -79.69 -4.19 33.29
N ALA A 509 -80.22 -3.00 33.01
CA ALA A 509 -79.72 -2.12 31.96
C ALA A 509 -78.27 -1.67 32.24
N ALA A 510 -77.97 -1.21 33.45
CA ALA A 510 -76.61 -0.78 33.84
C ALA A 510 -75.59 -1.94 33.78
N VAL A 511 -75.98 -3.15 34.22
CA VAL A 511 -75.16 -4.37 34.10
C VAL A 511 -74.87 -4.69 32.63
N THR A 512 -75.88 -4.59 31.76
CA THR A 512 -75.71 -4.85 30.33
C THR A 512 -74.77 -3.84 29.70
N ARG A 513 -74.93 -2.55 30.02
CA ARG A 513 -74.04 -1.48 29.54
C ARG A 513 -72.59 -1.68 29.99
N CYS A 514 -72.36 -2.07 31.24
CA CYS A 514 -71.01 -2.40 31.73
C CYS A 514 -70.39 -3.58 30.96
N ARG A 515 -71.19 -4.62 30.67
CA ARG A 515 -70.72 -5.80 29.91
C ARG A 515 -70.38 -5.47 28.46
N GLU A 516 -71.16 -4.61 27.81
CA GLU A 516 -70.89 -4.15 26.45
C GLU A 516 -69.58 -3.37 26.39
N LEU A 517 -69.41 -2.38 27.27
CA LEU A 517 -68.18 -1.60 27.38
C LEU A 517 -66.95 -2.46 27.70
N ALA A 518 -67.09 -3.44 28.60
CA ALA A 518 -66.02 -4.38 28.92
C ALA A 518 -65.60 -5.23 27.71
N ARG A 519 -66.56 -5.71 26.91
CA ARG A 519 -66.28 -6.47 25.67
C ARG A 519 -65.62 -5.61 24.60
N GLU A 520 -66.07 -4.37 24.43
CA GLU A 520 -65.44 -3.42 23.51
C GLU A 520 -63.98 -3.17 23.90
N LEU A 521 -63.72 -3.02 25.20
CA LEU A 521 -62.37 -2.83 25.74
C LEU A 521 -61.47 -4.06 25.54
N GLU A 522 -62.00 -5.27 25.74
CA GLU A 522 -61.29 -6.52 25.42
C GLU A 522 -60.94 -6.62 23.93
N GLY A 523 -61.87 -6.28 23.03
CA GLY A 523 -61.63 -6.24 21.60
C GLY A 523 -60.51 -5.26 21.23
N LEU A 524 -60.58 -4.03 21.76
CA LEU A 524 -59.54 -3.03 21.54
C LEU A 524 -58.18 -3.44 22.11
N ALA A 525 -58.15 -4.16 23.23
CA ALA A 525 -56.90 -4.68 23.80
C ALA A 525 -56.22 -5.69 22.87
N VAL A 526 -56.99 -6.54 22.19
CA VAL A 526 -56.49 -7.46 21.16
C VAL A 526 -55.94 -6.68 19.96
N ASP A 527 -56.64 -5.64 19.51
CA ASP A 527 -56.19 -4.78 18.40
C ASP A 527 -54.87 -4.06 18.75
N VAL A 528 -54.77 -3.49 19.96
CA VAL A 528 -53.53 -2.88 20.45
C VAL A 528 -52.38 -3.89 20.46
N GLN A 529 -52.62 -5.10 20.95
CA GLN A 529 -51.59 -6.15 20.98
C GLN A 529 -51.14 -6.54 19.56
N SER A 530 -52.09 -6.73 18.63
CA SER A 530 -51.79 -7.03 17.23
C SER A 530 -50.97 -5.92 16.56
N ARG A 531 -51.32 -4.65 16.78
CA ARG A 531 -50.56 -3.51 16.25
C ARG A 531 -49.18 -3.37 16.89
N MET A 532 -49.03 -3.71 18.17
CA MET A 532 -47.72 -3.76 18.83
C MET A 532 -46.80 -4.84 18.23
N GLU A 533 -47.35 -6.01 17.91
CA GLU A 533 -46.61 -7.09 17.24
C GLU A 533 -46.19 -6.67 15.81
N GLN A 534 -47.11 -6.07 15.04
CA GLN A 534 -46.81 -5.51 13.72
C GLN A 534 -45.70 -4.45 13.79
N LEU A 535 -45.75 -3.55 14.78
CA LEU A 535 -44.71 -2.55 14.99
C LEU A 535 -43.35 -3.20 15.30
N ALA A 536 -43.32 -4.27 16.10
CA ALA A 536 -42.09 -5.00 16.41
C ALA A 536 -41.52 -5.70 15.17
N ASP A 537 -42.36 -6.28 14.32
CA ASP A 537 -41.96 -6.88 13.04
C ASP A 537 -41.40 -5.83 12.07
N LEU A 538 -42.08 -4.69 11.92
CA LEU A 538 -41.63 -3.58 11.08
C LEU A 538 -40.30 -3.01 11.53
N ASN A 539 -40.08 -2.84 12.84
CA ASN A 539 -38.77 -2.43 13.37
C ASN A 539 -37.67 -3.43 13.03
N ARG A 540 -37.93 -4.74 13.15
CA ARG A 540 -36.99 -5.80 12.75
C ARG A 540 -36.70 -5.80 11.25
N GLN A 541 -37.68 -5.43 10.41
CA GLN A 541 -37.47 -5.28 8.96
C GLN A 541 -36.64 -4.03 8.64
N ALA A 542 -36.98 -2.89 9.26
CA ALA A 542 -36.23 -1.64 9.10
C ALA A 542 -34.76 -1.79 9.50
N ASP A 543 -34.47 -2.46 10.62
CA ASP A 543 -33.09 -2.70 11.07
C ASP A 543 -32.30 -3.58 10.10
N ARG A 544 -32.94 -4.61 9.52
CA ARG A 544 -32.31 -5.43 8.46
C ARG A 544 -32.01 -4.59 7.21
N SER A 545 -32.97 -3.80 6.73
CA SER A 545 -32.74 -2.93 5.58
C SER A 545 -31.70 -1.83 5.85
N ARG A 546 -31.57 -1.34 7.09
CA ARG A 546 -30.50 -0.41 7.48
C ARG A 546 -29.12 -1.07 7.46
N GLN A 547 -29.02 -2.32 7.89
CA GLN A 547 -27.78 -3.09 7.81
C GLN A 547 -27.39 -3.32 6.35
N GLU A 548 -28.34 -3.75 5.51
CA GLU A 548 -28.15 -3.92 4.06
C GLU A 548 -27.70 -2.62 3.40
N LEU A 549 -28.35 -1.49 3.72
CA LEU A 549 -27.95 -0.16 3.25
C LEU A 549 -26.52 0.19 3.67
N GLY A 550 -26.16 -0.11 4.93
CA GLY A 550 -24.80 0.09 5.44
C GLY A 550 -23.75 -0.76 4.69
N ASP A 551 -24.08 -2.00 4.36
CA ASP A 551 -23.23 -2.86 3.53
C ASP A 551 -23.09 -2.35 2.11
N MET A 552 -24.19 -1.92 1.48
CA MET A 552 -24.18 -1.35 0.13
C MET A 552 -23.36 -0.06 0.06
N ARG A 553 -23.46 0.83 1.05
CA ARG A 553 -22.63 2.03 1.15
C ARG A 553 -21.14 1.70 1.23
N ARG A 554 -20.77 0.71 2.06
CA ARG A 554 -19.36 0.25 2.14
C ARG A 554 -18.89 -0.36 0.81
N ARG A 555 -19.73 -1.10 0.10
CA ARG A 555 -19.40 -1.64 -1.23
C ARG A 555 -19.24 -0.52 -2.25
N LEU A 556 -20.12 0.47 -2.23
CA LEU A 556 -20.06 1.63 -3.12
C LEU A 556 -18.77 2.41 -2.91
N ASP A 557 -18.40 2.70 -1.66
CA ASP A 557 -17.14 3.39 -1.34
C ASP A 557 -15.92 2.64 -1.88
N ARG A 558 -15.88 1.31 -1.72
CA ARG A 558 -14.78 0.48 -2.25
C ARG A 558 -14.73 0.51 -3.78
N ALA A 559 -15.89 0.36 -4.44
CA ALA A 559 -15.97 0.40 -5.90
C ALA A 559 -15.55 1.77 -6.45
N GLN A 560 -15.97 2.86 -5.81
CA GLN A 560 -15.55 4.22 -6.16
C GLN A 560 -14.05 4.45 -5.93
N GLN A 561 -13.50 3.95 -4.82
CA GLN A 561 -12.05 4.01 -4.55
C GLN A 561 -11.26 3.24 -5.61
N ALA A 562 -11.70 2.04 -5.98
CA ALA A 562 -11.10 1.25 -7.05
C ALA A 562 -11.13 2.00 -8.39
N ALA A 563 -12.28 2.58 -8.76
CA ALA A 563 -12.41 3.36 -9.98
C ALA A 563 -11.49 4.60 -10.00
N ARG A 564 -11.35 5.29 -8.86
CA ARG A 564 -10.41 6.43 -8.70
C ARG A 564 -8.96 5.99 -8.84
N TRP A 565 -8.56 4.93 -8.15
CA TRP A 565 -7.21 4.36 -8.22
C TRP A 565 -6.80 3.99 -9.65
N GLN A 566 -7.69 3.29 -10.37
CA GLN A 566 -7.44 2.95 -11.78
C GLN A 566 -7.38 4.21 -12.67
N GLY A 567 -8.18 5.24 -12.37
CA GLY A 567 -8.12 6.53 -13.04
C GLY A 567 -6.79 7.26 -12.85
N GLU A 568 -6.26 7.26 -11.63
CA GLU A 568 -4.96 7.87 -11.30
C GLU A 568 -3.80 7.14 -11.98
N ARG A 569 -3.78 5.80 -11.92
CA ARG A 569 -2.81 4.95 -12.64
C ARG A 569 -2.83 5.23 -14.13
N LEU A 570 -4.03 5.26 -14.73
CA LEU A 570 -4.20 5.57 -16.14
C LEU A 570 -3.67 6.96 -16.51
N ALA A 571 -3.93 7.97 -15.68
CA ALA A 571 -3.43 9.32 -15.91
C ALA A 571 -1.90 9.36 -15.87
N GLN A 572 -1.28 8.68 -14.89
CA GLN A 572 0.17 8.56 -14.77
C GLN A 572 0.80 7.86 -16.00
N THR A 573 0.25 6.73 -16.42
CA THR A 573 0.73 6.01 -17.61
C THR A 573 0.62 6.87 -18.86
N ARG A 574 -0.47 7.65 -19.02
CA ARG A 574 -0.63 8.57 -20.16
C ARG A 574 0.39 9.70 -20.15
N THR A 575 0.76 10.23 -18.99
CA THR A 575 1.83 11.25 -18.89
C THR A 575 3.19 10.65 -19.20
N GLU A 576 3.49 9.44 -18.73
CA GLU A 576 4.75 8.75 -19.07
C GLU A 576 4.83 8.45 -20.58
N LEU A 577 3.72 8.06 -21.20
CA LEU A 577 3.66 7.80 -22.64
C LEU A 577 3.96 9.07 -23.46
N SER A 578 3.36 10.21 -23.10
CA SER A 578 3.58 11.47 -23.83
C SER A 578 5.00 12.02 -23.65
N GLU A 579 5.62 11.81 -22.48
CA GLU A 579 7.02 12.14 -22.26
C GLU A 579 7.94 11.25 -23.11
N LEU A 580 7.66 9.95 -23.20
CA LEU A 580 8.41 9.02 -24.03
C LEU A 580 8.28 9.35 -25.52
N GLU A 581 7.08 9.65 -26.02
CA GLU A 581 6.85 10.07 -27.41
C GLU A 581 7.68 11.32 -27.76
N ARG A 582 7.79 12.28 -26.82
CA ARG A 582 8.62 13.47 -26.99
C ARG A 582 10.11 13.13 -27.12
N VAL A 583 10.62 12.25 -26.25
CA VAL A 583 12.03 11.81 -26.27
C VAL A 583 12.34 10.96 -27.50
N GLU A 584 11.41 10.09 -27.91
CA GLU A 584 11.51 9.31 -29.14
C GLU A 584 11.65 10.23 -30.36
N ALA A 585 10.80 11.26 -30.48
CA ALA A 585 10.87 12.23 -31.57
C ALA A 585 12.22 12.98 -31.62
N GLU A 586 12.76 13.39 -30.46
CA GLU A 586 14.09 14.02 -30.37
C GLU A 586 15.20 13.06 -30.82
N LEU A 587 15.17 11.81 -30.37
CA LEU A 587 16.18 10.83 -30.73
C LEU A 587 16.11 10.41 -32.20
N VAL A 588 14.92 10.32 -32.80
CA VAL A 588 14.74 10.08 -34.24
C VAL A 588 15.38 11.20 -35.05
N ASP A 589 15.19 12.47 -34.66
CA ASP A 589 15.86 13.60 -35.31
C ASP A 589 17.38 13.52 -35.17
N THR A 590 17.90 13.18 -33.99
CA THR A 590 19.37 12.97 -33.82
C THR A 590 19.91 11.81 -34.65
N SER A 591 19.16 10.69 -34.75
CA SER A 591 19.54 9.54 -35.57
C SER A 591 19.62 9.93 -37.05
N ASN A 592 18.65 10.71 -37.55
CA ASN A 592 18.65 11.19 -38.93
C ASN A 592 19.84 12.14 -39.20
N ARG A 593 20.18 13.01 -38.25
CA ARG A 593 21.37 13.89 -38.37
C ARG A 593 22.68 13.10 -38.39
N LEU A 594 22.82 12.09 -37.52
CA LEU A 594 23.99 11.22 -37.48
C LEU A 594 24.12 10.37 -38.74
N ALA A 595 23.01 9.82 -39.25
CA ALA A 595 22.99 9.07 -40.52
C ALA A 595 23.45 9.94 -41.70
N ASN A 596 22.95 11.18 -41.78
CA ASN A 596 23.39 12.14 -42.80
C ASN A 596 24.88 12.51 -42.65
N ALA A 597 25.36 12.79 -41.43
CA ALA A 597 26.77 13.08 -41.17
C ALA A 597 27.67 11.90 -41.55
N ARG A 598 27.26 10.68 -41.22
CA ARG A 598 27.97 9.44 -41.59
C ARG A 598 28.05 9.27 -43.10
N ALA A 599 26.96 9.50 -43.83
CA ALA A 599 26.96 9.44 -45.30
C ALA A 599 27.96 10.45 -45.90
N THR A 600 27.99 11.69 -45.38
CA THR A 600 28.97 12.70 -45.84
C THR A 600 30.42 12.33 -45.51
N ALA A 601 30.67 11.71 -44.35
CA ALA A 601 31.99 11.24 -43.95
C ALA A 601 32.46 10.04 -44.78
N ASP A 602 31.55 9.12 -45.15
CA ASP A 602 31.83 7.97 -46.00
C ASP A 602 32.19 8.38 -47.43
N GLU A 603 31.50 9.39 -47.97
CA GLU A 603 31.86 10.02 -49.25
C GLU A 603 33.22 10.73 -49.21
N ALA A 604 33.58 11.36 -48.08
CA ALA A 604 34.88 12.02 -47.89
C ALA A 604 36.01 10.99 -47.74
N LEU A 605 35.75 9.87 -47.05
CA LEU A 605 36.68 8.75 -46.96
C LEU A 605 36.93 8.12 -48.32
N SER A 606 35.87 7.83 -49.08
CA SER A 606 35.97 7.28 -50.44
C SER A 606 36.75 8.19 -51.40
N ARG A 607 36.61 9.51 -51.25
CA ARG A 607 37.43 10.50 -52.00
C ARG A 607 38.90 10.43 -51.60
N SER A 608 39.18 10.39 -50.30
CA SER A 608 40.55 10.28 -49.76
C SER A 608 41.23 8.96 -50.14
N GLU A 609 40.49 7.85 -50.21
CA GLU A 609 41.00 6.54 -50.65
C GLU A 609 41.45 6.58 -52.12
N ARG A 610 40.65 7.18 -53.00
CA ARG A 610 41.01 7.38 -54.42
C ARG A 610 42.25 8.26 -54.58
N GLU A 611 42.33 9.35 -53.82
CA GLU A 611 43.50 10.25 -53.85
C GLU A 611 44.79 9.56 -53.38
N VAL A 612 44.72 8.61 -52.44
CA VAL A 612 45.87 7.80 -52.00
C VAL A 612 46.30 6.80 -53.07
N GLU A 613 45.36 6.14 -53.75
CA GLU A 613 45.66 5.18 -54.82
C GLU A 613 46.29 5.84 -56.06
N GLU A 614 45.85 7.04 -56.42
CA GLU A 614 46.38 7.82 -57.55
C GLU A 614 47.82 8.34 -57.35
N THR A 615 48.38 8.23 -56.13
CA THR A 615 49.77 8.68 -55.88
C THR A 615 50.83 7.87 -56.61
N GLY A 616 50.53 6.65 -57.10
CA GLY A 616 51.34 5.91 -58.06
C GLY A 616 52.75 5.51 -57.60
N LEU A 617 52.99 5.41 -56.28
CA LEU A 617 54.34 5.17 -55.71
C LEU A 617 54.95 3.81 -56.12
N GLY A 618 54.13 2.81 -56.46
CA GLY A 618 54.57 1.46 -56.82
C GLY A 618 55.36 1.41 -58.14
N GLU A 619 54.96 2.20 -59.14
CA GLU A 619 55.63 2.22 -60.46
C GLU A 619 56.98 2.96 -60.41
N LEU A 620 57.08 4.01 -59.60
CA LEU A 620 58.31 4.77 -59.40
C LEU A 620 59.38 3.97 -58.64
N LEU A 621 58.98 3.19 -57.61
CA LEU A 621 59.91 2.36 -56.84
C LEU A 621 60.48 1.19 -57.67
N ASN A 622 59.69 0.63 -58.60
CA ASN A 622 60.17 -0.38 -59.54
C ASN A 622 61.18 0.20 -60.55
N ARG A 623 60.91 1.39 -61.11
CA ARG A 623 61.89 2.10 -61.97
C ARG A 623 63.22 2.37 -61.27
N LEU A 624 63.18 2.67 -59.96
CA LEU A 624 64.37 2.93 -59.16
C LEU A 624 65.17 1.65 -58.86
N ALA A 625 64.49 0.52 -58.72
CA ALA A 625 65.12 -0.80 -58.59
C ALA A 625 65.83 -1.23 -59.89
N ASP A 626 65.20 -1.01 -61.04
CA ASP A 626 65.76 -1.35 -62.36
C ASP A 626 67.00 -0.52 -62.71
N LEU A 627 67.07 0.75 -62.29
CA LEU A 627 68.24 1.62 -62.49
C LEU A 627 69.42 1.31 -61.55
N ARG A 628 69.18 0.66 -60.40
CA ARG A 628 70.25 0.28 -59.44
C ARG A 628 71.01 -0.99 -59.84
N ALA A 629 70.37 -1.93 -60.53
CA ALA A 629 70.97 -3.21 -60.92
C ALA A 629 72.19 -3.11 -61.88
N PRO A 630 72.19 -2.29 -62.96
CA PRO A 630 73.35 -2.12 -63.83
C PRO A 630 74.46 -1.23 -63.23
N ARG A 631 74.12 -0.33 -62.29
CA ARG A 631 75.07 0.58 -61.60
C ARG A 631 76.11 -0.19 -60.76
N LEU A 632 75.71 -1.30 -60.12
CA LEU A 632 76.61 -2.15 -59.34
C LEU A 632 77.50 -3.04 -60.22
N ARG A 633 76.99 -3.57 -61.34
CA ARG A 633 77.79 -4.39 -62.28
C ARG A 633 78.87 -3.57 -63.00
N ARG A 634 78.57 -2.33 -63.41
CA ARG A 634 79.54 -1.43 -64.07
C ARG A 634 80.63 -0.91 -63.12
N ARG A 635 80.31 -0.76 -61.83
CA ARG A 635 81.29 -0.41 -60.79
C ARG A 635 82.31 -1.53 -60.56
N GLY A 636 81.91 -2.79 -60.71
CA GLY A 636 82.81 -3.96 -60.64
C GLY A 636 83.77 -4.05 -61.84
N ILE A 637 83.30 -3.72 -63.05
CA ILE A 637 84.13 -3.75 -64.27
C ILE A 637 85.17 -2.62 -64.27
N CYS A 638 84.81 -1.40 -63.83
CA CYS A 638 85.78 -0.30 -63.69
C CYS A 638 86.82 -0.56 -62.58
N ALA A 639 86.46 -1.29 -61.52
CA ALA A 639 87.38 -1.63 -60.43
C ALA A 639 88.38 -2.73 -60.80
N ALA A 640 88.00 -3.69 -61.65
CA ALA A 640 88.88 -4.79 -62.08
C ALA A 640 89.99 -4.32 -63.06
N SER A 641 89.74 -3.29 -63.86
CA SER A 641 90.73 -2.74 -64.80
C SER A 641 91.70 -1.72 -64.20
N ALA A 642 91.43 -1.20 -62.99
CA ALA A 642 92.25 -0.17 -62.33
C ALA A 642 93.33 -0.70 -61.38
N ILE A 643 93.42 -2.03 -61.15
CA ILE A 643 94.31 -2.63 -60.13
C ILE A 643 95.75 -2.89 -60.64
N CYS A 644 96.05 -2.71 -61.93
CA CYS A 644 97.35 -3.08 -62.51
C CYS A 644 98.35 -1.94 -62.79
N LEU A 645 98.15 -0.70 -62.33
CA LEU A 645 99.16 0.36 -62.47
C LEU A 645 99.29 1.23 -61.20
N PRO A 646 100.46 1.29 -60.54
CA PRO A 646 100.68 2.15 -59.38
C PRO A 646 101.16 3.55 -59.81
N THR A 647 100.51 4.60 -59.29
CA THR A 647 101.02 5.98 -59.30
C THR A 647 101.15 6.52 -57.87
N PRO A 648 102.17 7.33 -57.55
CA PRO A 648 102.48 7.77 -56.20
C PRO A 648 101.84 9.12 -55.85
N SER A 649 101.57 9.30 -54.56
CA SER A 649 101.01 10.51 -53.96
C SER A 649 101.96 11.72 -54.02
N ARG A 650 101.43 12.94 -54.27
CA ARG A 650 101.47 14.06 -53.31
C ARG A 650 100.73 15.30 -53.84
N ARG A 651 100.00 15.92 -52.90
CA ARG A 651 99.48 17.31 -52.92
C ARG A 651 100.62 18.33 -53.11
N TRP A 652 100.24 19.58 -53.37
CA TRP A 652 100.66 20.84 -52.72
C TRP A 652 100.56 21.95 -53.79
N ARG A 653 99.65 22.91 -53.69
CA ARG A 653 99.77 24.28 -53.10
C ARG A 653 98.93 25.17 -54.06
N LYS A 654 98.18 26.22 -53.70
CA LYS A 654 98.42 27.37 -52.81
C LYS A 654 97.09 28.05 -52.42
N PRO A 655 97.10 28.91 -51.39
CA PRO A 655 95.96 29.65 -50.84
C PRO A 655 95.87 31.10 -51.36
N THR A 656 94.68 31.70 -51.35
CA THR A 656 94.41 33.17 -51.27
C THR A 656 92.93 33.34 -50.85
N VAL A 657 92.55 33.88 -49.69
CA VAL A 657 92.60 35.27 -49.14
C VAL A 657 91.35 36.11 -49.50
N LYS A 658 90.75 36.71 -48.44
CA LYS A 658 89.76 37.84 -48.38
C LYS A 658 88.30 37.49 -48.76
N HIS A 659 87.23 37.95 -48.09
CA HIS A 659 87.00 39.11 -47.22
C HIS A 659 85.79 38.85 -46.28
N ALA A 660 85.87 39.34 -45.03
CA ALA A 660 84.70 39.76 -44.23
C ALA A 660 84.15 41.08 -44.79
N PRO A 661 82.88 41.49 -44.53
CA PRO A 661 82.54 42.08 -43.22
C PRO A 661 81.09 41.78 -42.75
N ARG A 662 80.88 41.53 -41.45
CA ARG A 662 80.32 42.44 -40.39
C ARG A 662 78.79 42.58 -40.34
N ARG A 663 78.32 42.37 -39.08
CA ARG A 663 77.28 43.14 -38.33
C ARG A 663 75.83 42.93 -38.82
N ASN A 664 74.81 42.87 -37.97
CA ASN A 664 74.64 43.35 -36.60
C ASN A 664 73.35 42.71 -36.01
N ALA A 665 73.26 42.68 -34.68
CA ALA A 665 72.10 42.99 -33.80
C ALA A 665 70.69 42.48 -34.20
N SER A 666 69.84 41.94 -33.34
CA SER A 666 69.74 41.82 -31.88
C SER A 666 68.41 41.09 -31.59
N PRO A 667 68.13 40.68 -30.34
CA PRO A 667 67.12 39.67 -30.02
C PRO A 667 65.78 40.25 -29.56
N ASN A 668 64.74 39.42 -29.65
CA ASN A 668 63.76 39.18 -28.59
C ASN A 668 63.14 37.80 -28.76
#